data_AF-A0A507ERK2-F1
#
_entry.id   AF-A0A507ERK2-F1
#
_cell.length_a   1.000
_cell.length_b   1.000
_cell.length_c   1.000
_cell.angle_alpha   90.00
_cell.angle_beta   90.00
_cell.angle_gamma   90.00
#
_symmetry.space_group_name_H-M   'P 1'
#
loop_
_entity.id
_entity.type
_entity.pdbx_description
1 polymer ?
#
loop_
_entity_poly.entity_id
_entity_poly.type
_entity_poly.pdbx_seq_one_letter_code
_entity_poly.pdbx_strand_id
1 'polypeptide(L)'
;MPPWRGILGWAVWPLLLGWVNGQEVKSVSVLMKPLFYDSTADELNQLISLKNQFFQSTGIDIRFDLQPSQTADPGDYYAFVQPFLAKSDPTYDLIALDVSWLEEWPGAFFNLFTWGPETGQAQIGQLISDRVSEQYAGIVNSDAVKGNLVALPMWTDYGVIYARTDLLAKYNVTMPTSLDDMAAACETIWPAELASHRSLLCFVAGFQGFDIVELFSELFMTVSPSGGDLLKFGHQVAINTPQNQGVLTELLEWISKGYIAQKTLSFTGTKALQTWLTGDAIFYRGSTSAAKRTSDAFAGKGWTYKVISGNSPGAANPLVSVRGGYHLAMTRAGGHLNDTQVIQALLFLTGAVVQQARAATFGAPPTLKALYNGMWVILRVDLATTLIFEDNFQIQQFVALAAAPVWIEVALAMSKYFAGILVGTYAVGAGLDAATTAIMDIFNRTSNTGLGTTAIILLSVLIPVVTVGLMAGAGVLVWKRRTRRQQKEVKADGEKAVAADGESPPTNGQVLPPLAEIPETQRLHVSVRPARRPESGDVAVGSQKIPADGISSAERGSYDLGEYRAIDKGKPRSRTSSTEGQLTQKFTVIHPYKPVMGDEMEIKPGDVVSVRLAYDDGYAFGQIEGSGGKAGVFPLACLLPVGLEVGLPSRLESGAMNMAVMQHAPEKVDSLEMLLLSGRITEQTYLALRREQEEELRTQRQITALRERLRDSSLEQEERKKLQRRLDELELGI
;
A
#
# COMPACT_ATOMS: atom_id res chain seq x y z
N MET A 1 -57.71 0.18 -72.35
CA MET A 1 -57.33 -1.23 -72.04
C MET A 1 -56.21 -1.20 -70.99
N PRO A 2 -56.02 -2.27 -70.19
CA PRO A 2 -55.03 -2.35 -69.10
C PRO A 2 -53.69 -2.97 -69.61
N PRO A 3 -52.75 -3.53 -68.80
CA PRO A 3 -52.54 -3.50 -67.33
C PRO A 3 -51.09 -3.21 -66.85
N TRP A 4 -50.91 -2.93 -65.53
CA TRP A 4 -49.82 -3.36 -64.61
C TRP A 4 -48.33 -3.04 -65.00
N ARG A 5 -47.39 -2.72 -64.09
CA ARG A 5 -47.07 -3.29 -62.76
C ARG A 5 -46.03 -2.38 -62.06
N GLY A 6 -46.05 -2.23 -60.73
CA GLY A 6 -44.87 -1.74 -59.96
C GLY A 6 -45.06 -0.47 -59.10
N ILE A 7 -45.71 -0.60 -57.93
CA ILE A 7 -45.59 0.35 -56.81
C ILE A 7 -45.46 -0.46 -55.52
N LEU A 8 -44.37 -0.26 -54.76
CA LEU A 8 -44.22 -0.65 -53.35
C LEU A 8 -42.93 -0.03 -52.78
N GLY A 9 -43.00 0.63 -51.61
CA GLY A 9 -41.86 0.72 -50.70
C GLY A 9 -40.95 1.96 -50.69
N TRP A 10 -41.30 3.12 -51.25
CA TRP A 10 -40.51 4.38 -51.10
C TRP A 10 -41.26 5.44 -50.26
N ALA A 11 -41.67 5.09 -49.04
CA ALA A 11 -42.43 6.00 -48.15
C ALA A 11 -42.33 5.73 -46.62
N VAL A 12 -41.45 4.83 -46.16
CA VAL A 12 -41.21 4.59 -44.71
C VAL A 12 -39.71 4.30 -44.52
N TRP A 13 -39.13 4.74 -43.40
CA TRP A 13 -37.68 4.96 -43.14
C TRP A 13 -37.20 6.27 -43.80
N PRO A 14 -37.06 7.37 -43.03
CA PRO A 14 -36.32 7.39 -41.76
C PRO A 14 -37.10 7.99 -40.58
N LEU A 15 -37.60 7.14 -39.67
CA LEU A 15 -38.22 7.57 -38.39
C LEU A 15 -37.84 6.67 -37.19
N LEU A 16 -36.84 5.79 -37.34
CA LEU A 16 -36.46 4.79 -36.32
C LEU A 16 -34.95 4.77 -35.97
N LEU A 17 -34.19 5.79 -36.36
CA LEU A 17 -32.76 5.95 -36.01
C LEU A 17 -32.40 7.34 -35.47
N GLY A 18 -33.39 8.17 -35.16
CA GLY A 18 -33.19 9.52 -34.60
C GLY A 18 -33.44 9.64 -33.08
N TRP A 19 -33.91 8.59 -32.43
CA TRP A 19 -34.28 8.55 -31.01
C TRP A 19 -33.87 7.21 -30.37
N VAL A 20 -32.57 7.03 -30.16
CA VAL A 20 -32.06 6.15 -29.10
C VAL A 20 -31.44 7.08 -28.06
N ASN A 21 -31.94 6.99 -26.82
CA ASN A 21 -31.77 8.03 -25.81
C ASN A 21 -30.31 8.41 -25.57
N GLY A 22 -30.06 9.72 -25.44
CA GLY A 22 -28.89 10.25 -24.73
C GLY A 22 -28.98 9.98 -23.23
N GLN A 23 -29.02 8.71 -22.85
CA GLN A 23 -28.74 8.27 -21.49
C GLN A 23 -27.21 8.26 -21.34
N GLU A 24 -26.70 9.16 -20.51
CA GLU A 24 -25.33 9.11 -20.02
C GLU A 24 -25.06 7.71 -19.42
N VAL A 25 -24.04 7.02 -19.94
CA VAL A 25 -23.71 5.66 -19.48
C VAL A 25 -23.10 5.76 -18.09
N LYS A 26 -23.97 5.60 -17.07
CA LYS A 26 -23.52 5.50 -15.68
C LYS A 26 -22.52 4.35 -15.57
N SER A 27 -21.33 4.69 -15.11
CA SER A 27 -20.17 3.82 -15.01
C SER A 27 -19.57 3.95 -13.62
N VAL A 28 -19.08 2.84 -13.06
CA VAL A 28 -18.49 2.83 -11.72
C VAL A 28 -17.22 3.68 -11.76
N SER A 29 -17.20 4.78 -11.01
CA SER A 29 -16.09 5.73 -10.98
C SER A 29 -15.05 5.30 -9.96
N VAL A 30 -13.82 5.08 -10.42
CA VAL A 30 -12.74 4.46 -9.64
C VAL A 30 -11.50 5.34 -9.63
N LEU A 31 -11.18 5.91 -8.47
CA LEU A 31 -9.92 6.62 -8.23
C LEU A 31 -8.82 5.64 -7.86
N MET A 32 -7.67 5.74 -8.51
CA MET A 32 -6.50 4.89 -8.26
C MET A 32 -5.21 5.70 -8.27
N LYS A 33 -4.24 5.33 -7.42
CA LYS A 33 -2.84 5.70 -7.66
C LYS A 33 -2.32 4.91 -8.86
N PRO A 34 -1.55 5.49 -9.79
CA PRO A 34 -0.68 4.72 -10.66
C PRO A 34 0.23 3.82 -9.82
N LEU A 35 0.48 2.59 -10.24
CA LEU A 35 1.41 1.69 -9.54
C LEU A 35 2.77 2.38 -9.37
N PHE A 36 3.36 2.84 -10.47
CA PHE A 36 4.69 3.44 -10.53
C PHE A 36 4.74 4.65 -11.47
N TYR A 37 5.70 5.55 -11.24
CA TYR A 37 5.83 6.84 -11.91
C TYR A 37 6.11 6.72 -13.42
N ASP A 38 6.66 5.58 -13.82
CA ASP A 38 7.07 5.19 -15.16
C ASP A 38 6.00 4.38 -15.91
N SER A 39 4.90 3.98 -15.26
CA SER A 39 3.93 3.00 -15.81
C SER A 39 2.49 3.51 -16.02
N THR A 40 2.17 4.77 -15.67
CA THR A 40 0.78 5.28 -15.63
C THR A 40 -0.03 5.03 -16.92
N ALA A 41 0.55 5.29 -18.08
CA ALA A 41 -0.15 5.16 -19.36
C ALA A 41 -0.39 3.70 -19.75
N ASP A 42 0.62 2.84 -19.60
CA ASP A 42 0.52 1.41 -19.92
C ASP A 42 -0.41 0.68 -18.94
N GLU A 43 -0.41 1.08 -17.68
CA GLU A 43 -1.38 0.58 -16.69
C GLU A 43 -2.81 0.98 -17.07
N LEU A 44 -3.05 2.25 -17.42
CA LEU A 44 -4.36 2.71 -17.87
C LEU A 44 -4.81 1.95 -19.13
N ASN A 45 -3.93 1.75 -20.10
CA ASN A 45 -4.21 0.97 -21.31
C ASN A 45 -4.55 -0.50 -20.99
N GLN A 46 -3.82 -1.12 -20.07
CA GLN A 46 -4.11 -2.48 -19.59
C GLN A 46 -5.47 -2.55 -18.88
N LEU A 47 -5.75 -1.62 -17.96
CA LEU A 47 -7.03 -1.53 -17.25
C LEU A 47 -8.20 -1.28 -18.21
N ILE A 48 -8.04 -0.45 -19.24
CA ILE A 48 -9.03 -0.24 -20.30
C ILE A 48 -9.32 -1.54 -21.05
N SER A 49 -8.27 -2.27 -21.47
CA SER A 49 -8.41 -3.56 -22.15
C SER A 49 -9.16 -4.60 -21.30
N LEU A 50 -8.84 -4.66 -20.00
CA LEU A 50 -9.48 -5.59 -19.06
C LEU A 50 -10.93 -5.20 -18.75
N LYS A 51 -11.23 -3.91 -18.51
CA LYS A 51 -12.63 -3.49 -18.27
C LYS A 51 -13.53 -3.72 -19.48
N ASN A 52 -12.99 -3.65 -20.70
CA ASN A 52 -13.79 -3.89 -21.90
C ASN A 52 -14.28 -5.34 -21.98
N GLN A 53 -13.49 -6.30 -21.49
CA GLN A 53 -13.87 -7.71 -21.36
C GLN A 53 -14.90 -7.92 -20.24
N PHE A 54 -14.75 -7.21 -19.11
CA PHE A 54 -15.73 -7.18 -18.03
C PHE A 54 -17.07 -6.57 -18.46
N PHE A 55 -17.06 -5.46 -19.19
CA PHE A 55 -18.24 -4.81 -19.77
C PHE A 55 -18.96 -5.75 -20.76
N GLN A 56 -18.23 -6.42 -21.65
CA GLN A 56 -18.81 -7.39 -22.59
C GLN A 56 -19.49 -8.60 -21.92
N SER A 57 -19.07 -8.95 -20.70
CA SER A 57 -19.60 -10.11 -19.95
C SER A 57 -20.64 -9.76 -18.88
N THR A 58 -20.73 -8.49 -18.45
CA THR A 58 -21.61 -8.05 -17.35
C THR A 58 -22.54 -6.87 -17.69
N GLY A 59 -22.22 -6.10 -18.72
CA GLY A 59 -22.86 -4.80 -19.01
C GLY A 59 -22.46 -3.66 -18.07
N ILE A 60 -21.51 -3.87 -17.16
CA ILE A 60 -21.05 -2.87 -16.17
C ILE A 60 -19.81 -2.18 -16.71
N ASP A 61 -19.89 -0.87 -16.95
CA ASP A 61 -18.72 -0.07 -17.34
C ASP A 61 -18.01 0.55 -16.12
N ILE A 62 -16.71 0.78 -16.26
CA ILE A 62 -15.83 1.33 -15.22
C ILE A 62 -15.11 2.57 -15.77
N ARG A 63 -15.14 3.68 -15.03
CA ARG A 63 -14.36 4.89 -15.34
C ARG A 63 -13.18 4.98 -14.39
N PHE A 64 -11.99 4.68 -14.89
CA PHE A 64 -10.74 4.87 -14.15
C PHE A 64 -10.32 6.33 -14.14
N ASP A 65 -9.77 6.76 -13.01
CA ASP A 65 -9.03 8.01 -12.86
C ASP A 65 -7.72 7.69 -12.14
N LEU A 66 -6.61 7.70 -12.88
CA LEU A 66 -5.28 7.39 -12.36
C LEU A 66 -4.57 8.69 -12.00
N GLN A 67 -4.60 9.04 -10.72
CA GLN A 67 -4.08 10.30 -10.21
C GLN A 67 -3.10 10.10 -9.06
N PRO A 68 -2.20 11.06 -8.83
CA PRO A 68 -1.82 12.13 -9.76
C PRO A 68 -1.09 11.56 -10.99
N SER A 69 -1.49 11.89 -12.21
CA SER A 69 -0.96 11.22 -13.41
C SER A 69 0.56 11.37 -13.66
N GLN A 70 1.22 12.34 -13.02
CA GLN A 70 2.63 12.71 -13.23
C GLN A 70 3.60 12.14 -12.16
N THR A 71 3.09 11.50 -11.12
CA THR A 71 3.87 11.02 -9.97
C THR A 71 3.19 9.81 -9.34
N ALA A 72 3.95 8.89 -8.76
CA ALA A 72 3.40 7.73 -8.05
C ALA A 72 3.70 7.78 -6.55
N ASP A 73 4.07 8.96 -6.03
CA ASP A 73 4.36 9.17 -4.62
C ASP A 73 3.09 8.99 -3.75
N PRO A 74 3.16 8.26 -2.62
CA PRO A 74 2.03 8.08 -1.72
C PRO A 74 1.51 9.40 -1.11
N GLY A 75 2.38 10.37 -0.83
CA GLY A 75 2.03 11.66 -0.28
C GLY A 75 1.31 12.57 -1.26
N ASP A 76 1.75 12.61 -2.53
CA ASP A 76 1.04 13.33 -3.59
C ASP A 76 -0.38 12.74 -3.81
N TYR A 77 -0.51 11.41 -3.78
CA TYR A 77 -1.80 10.74 -3.89
C TYR A 77 -2.69 10.94 -2.66
N TYR A 78 -2.13 10.88 -1.45
CA TYR A 78 -2.85 11.23 -0.22
C TYR A 78 -3.41 12.66 -0.29
N ALA A 79 -2.61 13.62 -0.76
CA ALA A 79 -3.02 15.01 -0.94
C ALA A 79 -4.12 15.20 -2.01
N PHE A 80 -4.27 14.25 -2.94
CA PHE A 80 -5.37 14.18 -3.89
C PHE A 80 -6.62 13.51 -3.29
N VAL A 81 -6.47 12.41 -2.54
CA VAL A 81 -7.57 11.63 -1.94
C VAL A 81 -8.24 12.34 -0.77
N GLN A 82 -7.45 12.93 0.15
CA GLN A 82 -7.92 13.49 1.42
C GLN A 82 -9.07 14.51 1.26
N PRO A 83 -9.07 15.43 0.27
CA PRO A 83 -10.17 16.38 0.09
C PRO A 83 -11.51 15.75 -0.28
N PHE A 84 -11.53 14.59 -0.96
CA PHE A 84 -12.78 13.89 -1.29
C PHE A 84 -13.36 13.22 -0.04
N LEU A 85 -12.52 12.48 0.71
CA LEU A 85 -12.96 11.76 1.90
C LEU A 85 -13.34 12.70 3.07
N ALA A 86 -12.58 13.77 3.28
CA ALA A 86 -12.85 14.76 4.32
C ALA A 86 -14.14 15.59 4.07
N LYS A 87 -14.66 15.60 2.85
CA LYS A 87 -15.89 16.31 2.46
C LYS A 87 -17.09 15.39 2.20
N SER A 88 -16.89 14.06 2.22
CA SER A 88 -17.86 13.09 1.69
C SER A 88 -18.26 13.42 0.25
N ASP A 89 -17.27 13.64 -0.61
CA ASP A 89 -17.47 14.02 -2.01
C ASP A 89 -17.93 12.81 -2.88
N PRO A 90 -18.96 12.97 -3.73
CA PRO A 90 -19.55 11.86 -4.48
C PRO A 90 -18.80 11.45 -5.76
N THR A 91 -17.67 12.07 -6.11
CA THR A 91 -17.02 11.89 -7.43
C THR A 91 -16.58 10.44 -7.75
N TYR A 92 -16.37 9.59 -6.73
CA TYR A 92 -15.89 8.21 -6.92
C TYR A 92 -16.65 7.21 -6.04
N ASP A 93 -17.13 6.12 -6.64
CA ASP A 93 -17.80 5.01 -5.97
C ASP A 93 -16.77 4.07 -5.30
N LEU A 94 -15.61 3.90 -5.94
CA LEU A 94 -14.46 3.16 -5.41
C LEU A 94 -13.21 4.07 -5.34
N ILE A 95 -12.46 3.98 -4.24
CA ILE A 95 -11.17 4.67 -4.07
C ILE A 95 -10.12 3.67 -3.62
N ALA A 96 -8.98 3.61 -4.32
CA ALA A 96 -7.82 2.86 -3.86
C ALA A 96 -7.10 3.65 -2.75
N LEU A 97 -6.72 2.98 -1.67
CA LEU A 97 -6.10 3.58 -0.48
C LEU A 97 -4.86 2.80 -0.14
N ASP A 98 -3.83 3.47 0.38
CA ASP A 98 -2.73 2.76 1.02
C ASP A 98 -3.25 2.05 2.26
N VAL A 99 -2.71 0.87 2.57
CA VAL A 99 -3.10 0.08 3.75
C VAL A 99 -3.03 0.87 5.06
N SER A 100 -2.16 1.88 5.14
CA SER A 100 -2.02 2.76 6.31
C SER A 100 -3.16 3.77 6.51
N TRP A 101 -4.01 4.02 5.50
CA TRP A 101 -5.03 5.09 5.54
C TRP A 101 -6.45 4.62 5.86
N LEU A 102 -6.71 3.30 5.80
CA LEU A 102 -8.05 2.72 5.97
C LEU A 102 -8.69 3.07 7.33
N GLU A 103 -7.87 3.20 8.37
CA GLU A 103 -8.29 3.53 9.73
C GLU A 103 -8.46 5.05 10.00
N GLU A 104 -8.02 5.94 9.09
CA GLU A 104 -8.19 7.40 9.20
C GLU A 104 -9.65 7.82 8.97
N TRP A 105 -10.32 7.20 7.98
CA TRP A 105 -11.71 7.50 7.62
C TRP A 105 -12.67 6.31 7.86
N PRO A 106 -12.78 5.79 9.10
CA PRO A 106 -13.50 4.54 9.43
C PRO A 106 -15.02 4.63 9.23
N GLY A 107 -15.55 5.82 8.94
CA GLY A 107 -16.96 6.05 8.60
C GLY A 107 -17.21 6.36 7.12
N ALA A 108 -16.18 6.56 6.30
CA ALA A 108 -16.33 6.94 4.89
C ALA A 108 -16.68 5.76 3.97
N PHE A 109 -16.46 4.52 4.43
CA PHE A 109 -16.58 3.30 3.64
C PHE A 109 -17.70 2.39 4.11
N PHE A 110 -18.27 1.61 3.19
CA PHE A 110 -19.22 0.56 3.52
C PHE A 110 -18.54 -0.61 4.24
N ASN A 111 -19.30 -1.37 5.04
CA ASN A 111 -18.85 -2.65 5.55
C ASN A 111 -19.27 -3.74 4.55
N LEU A 112 -18.31 -4.33 3.85
CA LEU A 112 -18.54 -5.34 2.82
C LEU A 112 -19.27 -6.60 3.36
N PHE A 113 -19.24 -6.87 4.66
CA PHE A 113 -20.04 -7.93 5.28
C PHE A 113 -21.54 -7.59 5.50
N THR A 114 -22.03 -6.38 5.19
CA THR A 114 -23.49 -6.10 5.24
C THR A 114 -24.26 -6.68 4.06
N TRP A 115 -23.58 -7.12 3.01
CA TRP A 115 -24.21 -7.85 1.90
C TRP A 115 -24.24 -9.34 2.20
N GLY A 116 -25.45 -9.92 2.25
CA GLY A 116 -25.65 -11.30 2.67
C GLY A 116 -27.12 -11.71 2.68
N PRO A 117 -27.47 -12.85 3.31
CA PRO A 117 -28.84 -13.36 3.33
C PRO A 117 -29.85 -12.39 3.95
N GLU A 118 -29.47 -11.68 5.02
CA GLU A 118 -30.35 -10.74 5.74
C GLU A 118 -30.71 -9.51 4.91
N THR A 119 -29.86 -9.10 3.97
CA THR A 119 -30.10 -8.01 3.00
C THR A 119 -30.62 -8.51 1.65
N GLY A 120 -30.97 -9.80 1.54
CA GLY A 120 -31.43 -10.43 0.29
C GLY A 120 -30.33 -10.62 -0.77
N GLN A 121 -29.08 -10.26 -0.47
CA GLN A 121 -27.94 -10.26 -1.39
C GLN A 121 -26.95 -11.40 -1.08
N ALA A 122 -27.48 -12.58 -0.71
CA ALA A 122 -26.72 -13.76 -0.29
C ALA A 122 -25.58 -14.15 -1.26
N GLN A 123 -25.83 -14.10 -2.57
CA GLN A 123 -24.83 -14.43 -3.59
C GLN A 123 -23.63 -13.45 -3.57
N ILE A 124 -23.88 -12.17 -3.31
CA ILE A 124 -22.85 -11.14 -3.29
C ILE A 124 -22.04 -11.25 -1.99
N GLY A 125 -22.70 -11.49 -0.85
CA GLY A 125 -22.03 -11.81 0.41
C GLY A 125 -21.15 -13.05 0.33
N GLN A 126 -21.59 -14.08 -0.42
CA GLN A 126 -20.75 -15.25 -0.69
C GLN A 126 -19.53 -14.88 -1.52
N LEU A 127 -19.68 -14.15 -2.63
CA LEU A 127 -18.54 -13.74 -3.47
C LEU A 127 -17.51 -12.85 -2.74
N ILE A 128 -17.97 -11.99 -1.80
CA ILE A 128 -17.09 -11.22 -0.91
C ILE A 128 -16.35 -12.16 0.05
N SER A 129 -17.07 -13.11 0.67
CA SER A 129 -16.49 -14.09 1.60
C SER A 129 -15.47 -15.01 0.91
N ASP A 130 -15.79 -15.46 -0.30
CA ASP A 130 -14.91 -16.25 -1.17
C ASP A 130 -13.64 -15.45 -1.47
N ARG A 131 -13.76 -14.19 -1.93
CA ARG A 131 -12.61 -13.30 -2.18
C ARG A 131 -11.75 -13.09 -0.94
N VAL A 132 -12.33 -12.85 0.24
CA VAL A 132 -11.58 -12.76 1.51
C VAL A 132 -10.82 -14.06 1.77
N SER A 133 -11.44 -15.21 1.50
CA SER A 133 -10.82 -16.54 1.64
C SER A 133 -9.73 -16.83 0.60
N GLU A 134 -9.72 -16.17 -0.56
CA GLU A 134 -8.67 -16.27 -1.58
C GLU A 134 -7.37 -15.52 -1.18
N GLN A 135 -7.47 -14.52 -0.29
CA GLN A 135 -6.33 -13.75 0.22
C GLN A 135 -5.52 -14.52 1.29
N TYR A 136 -4.33 -14.02 1.61
CA TYR A 136 -3.64 -14.37 2.86
C TYR A 136 -4.19 -13.54 4.03
N ALA A 137 -4.45 -14.19 5.17
CA ALA A 137 -5.05 -13.56 6.35
C ALA A 137 -4.27 -12.31 6.80
N GLY A 138 -2.93 -12.36 6.81
CA GLY A 138 -2.10 -11.22 7.18
C GLY A 138 -2.32 -9.96 6.32
N ILE A 139 -2.72 -10.10 5.05
CA ILE A 139 -3.00 -8.96 4.16
C ILE A 139 -4.42 -8.43 4.42
N VAL A 140 -5.43 -9.30 4.33
CA VAL A 140 -6.85 -8.89 4.38
C VAL A 140 -7.33 -8.51 5.79
N ASN A 141 -6.61 -8.88 6.84
CA ASN A 141 -6.92 -8.43 8.20
C ASN A 141 -6.77 -6.90 8.38
N SER A 142 -5.92 -6.23 7.60
CA SER A 142 -5.80 -4.76 7.65
C SER A 142 -6.98 -4.03 7.01
N ASP A 143 -7.84 -4.73 6.24
CA ASP A 143 -9.13 -4.20 5.77
C ASP A 143 -10.23 -4.22 6.85
N ALA A 144 -9.99 -4.83 8.03
CA ALA A 144 -11.00 -5.10 9.06
C ALA A 144 -11.16 -3.96 10.10
N VAL A 145 -11.28 -2.72 9.64
CA VAL A 145 -11.34 -1.51 10.47
C VAL A 145 -12.50 -1.54 11.47
N LYS A 146 -12.17 -1.62 12.77
CA LYS A 146 -13.11 -1.62 13.90
C LYS A 146 -14.19 -2.73 13.78
N GLY A 147 -13.83 -3.87 13.20
CA GLY A 147 -14.75 -5.00 12.98
C GLY A 147 -15.62 -4.89 11.72
N ASN A 148 -15.38 -3.90 10.86
CA ASN A 148 -16.00 -3.78 9.55
C ASN A 148 -14.97 -4.09 8.47
N LEU A 149 -15.31 -4.90 7.46
CA LEU A 149 -14.46 -5.08 6.29
C LEU A 149 -14.69 -3.88 5.36
N VAL A 150 -13.78 -2.91 5.31
CA VAL A 150 -14.01 -1.63 4.59
C VAL A 150 -13.46 -1.60 3.16
N ALA A 151 -12.57 -2.52 2.83
CA ALA A 151 -11.90 -2.60 1.54
C ALA A 151 -11.53 -4.06 1.20
N LEU A 152 -10.92 -4.27 0.03
CA LEU A 152 -10.32 -5.54 -0.37
C LEU A 152 -8.92 -5.31 -0.97
N PRO A 153 -7.94 -6.22 -0.75
CA PRO A 153 -6.58 -6.01 -1.23
C PRO A 153 -6.48 -6.07 -2.76
N MET A 154 -5.74 -5.12 -3.35
CA MET A 154 -5.55 -5.03 -4.79
C MET A 154 -4.13 -5.42 -5.21
N TRP A 155 -3.12 -5.02 -4.43
CA TRP A 155 -1.73 -5.49 -4.52
C TRP A 155 -1.03 -5.18 -3.18
N THR A 156 0.00 -5.95 -2.81
CA THR A 156 0.79 -5.72 -1.59
C THR A 156 2.23 -5.39 -1.97
N ASP A 157 2.93 -4.67 -1.10
CA ASP A 157 4.39 -4.49 -1.21
C ASP A 157 5.04 -4.55 0.17
N TYR A 158 6.35 -4.74 0.22
CA TYR A 158 7.16 -4.76 1.44
C TYR A 158 8.64 -4.56 1.09
N GLY A 159 9.42 -4.12 2.08
CA GLY A 159 10.86 -3.93 1.98
C GLY A 159 11.65 -5.24 1.96
N VAL A 160 12.69 -5.26 1.14
CA VAL A 160 13.62 -6.38 0.93
C VAL A 160 15.02 -5.86 0.57
N ILE A 161 16.04 -6.70 0.75
CA ILE A 161 17.40 -6.42 0.25
C ILE A 161 17.63 -7.15 -1.06
N TYR A 162 18.03 -6.42 -2.10
CA TYR A 162 18.59 -6.97 -3.33
C TYR A 162 20.12 -7.04 -3.22
N ALA A 163 20.73 -8.15 -3.66
CA ALA A 163 22.17 -8.39 -3.57
C ALA A 163 22.77 -8.88 -4.90
N ARG A 164 23.95 -8.35 -5.29
CA ARG A 164 24.72 -8.77 -6.48
C ARG A 164 25.39 -10.14 -6.28
N THR A 165 24.75 -11.20 -6.77
CA THR A 165 25.27 -12.58 -6.60
C THR A 165 26.46 -12.91 -7.47
N ASP A 166 26.63 -12.23 -8.60
CA ASP A 166 27.83 -12.32 -9.43
C ASP A 166 29.06 -11.77 -8.70
N LEU A 167 28.90 -10.66 -7.97
CA LEU A 167 29.97 -10.09 -7.13
C LEU A 167 30.24 -10.96 -5.89
N LEU A 168 29.20 -11.41 -5.18
CA LEU A 168 29.37 -12.34 -4.05
C LEU A 168 30.14 -13.61 -4.47
N ALA A 169 29.77 -14.22 -5.60
CA ALA A 169 30.45 -15.39 -6.14
C ALA A 169 31.89 -15.10 -6.58
N LYS A 170 32.14 -13.94 -7.24
CA LYS A 170 33.49 -13.53 -7.69
C LYS A 170 34.50 -13.43 -6.54
N TYR A 171 34.06 -12.99 -5.36
CA TYR A 171 34.90 -12.84 -4.17
C TYR A 171 34.77 -13.99 -3.15
N ASN A 172 34.06 -15.07 -3.49
CA ASN A 172 33.79 -16.20 -2.61
C ASN A 172 33.16 -15.78 -1.27
N VAL A 173 32.27 -14.78 -1.31
CA VAL A 173 31.49 -14.31 -0.17
C VAL A 173 30.14 -15.03 -0.17
N THR A 174 29.73 -15.57 0.98
CA THR A 174 28.41 -16.19 1.16
C THR A 174 27.29 -15.16 1.04
N MET A 175 26.06 -15.60 0.75
CA MET A 175 24.88 -14.72 0.82
C MET A 175 24.80 -14.09 2.21
N PRO A 176 24.78 -12.76 2.35
CA PRO A 176 24.67 -12.13 3.65
C PRO A 176 23.36 -12.48 4.36
N THR A 177 23.46 -12.62 5.68
CA THR A 177 22.35 -12.98 6.56
C THR A 177 22.17 -11.98 7.70
N SER A 178 22.89 -10.86 7.70
CA SER A 178 22.81 -9.81 8.72
C SER A 178 23.37 -8.51 8.18
N LEU A 179 23.23 -7.42 8.95
CA LEU A 179 23.94 -6.18 8.66
C LEU A 179 25.46 -6.40 8.75
N ASP A 180 25.95 -7.07 9.81
CA ASP A 180 27.37 -7.46 9.94
C ASP A 180 27.90 -8.23 8.72
N ASP A 181 27.14 -9.21 8.20
CA ASP A 181 27.53 -9.96 6.99
C ASP A 181 27.61 -9.06 5.75
N MET A 182 26.69 -8.10 5.60
CA MET A 182 26.73 -7.14 4.49
C MET A 182 27.89 -6.16 4.63
N ALA A 183 28.22 -5.72 5.85
CA ALA A 183 29.38 -4.89 6.13
C ALA A 183 30.70 -5.61 5.79
N ALA A 184 30.84 -6.89 6.18
CA ALA A 184 32.00 -7.72 5.84
C ALA A 184 32.09 -8.03 4.33
N ALA A 185 30.93 -8.24 3.67
CA ALA A 185 30.87 -8.37 2.22
C ALA A 185 31.31 -7.08 1.51
N CYS A 186 30.91 -5.91 2.01
CA CYS A 186 31.34 -4.63 1.46
C CYS A 186 32.83 -4.36 1.70
N GLU A 187 33.38 -4.66 2.88
CA GLU A 187 34.82 -4.56 3.16
C GLU A 187 35.66 -5.36 2.15
N THR A 188 35.16 -6.54 1.76
CA THR A 188 35.83 -7.44 0.82
C THR A 188 35.67 -7.00 -0.64
N ILE A 189 34.43 -6.69 -1.08
CA ILE A 189 34.08 -6.52 -2.49
C ILE A 189 34.30 -5.09 -2.98
N TRP A 190 33.85 -4.10 -2.20
CA TRP A 190 33.73 -2.72 -2.68
C TRP A 190 35.09 -2.07 -3.02
N PRO A 191 36.14 -2.16 -2.18
CA PRO A 191 37.46 -1.62 -2.52
C PRO A 191 38.09 -2.27 -3.76
N ALA A 192 37.80 -3.56 -3.99
CA ALA A 192 38.36 -4.31 -5.10
C ALA A 192 37.68 -4.00 -6.45
N GLU A 193 36.37 -3.74 -6.45
CA GLU A 193 35.63 -3.35 -7.66
C GLU A 193 35.80 -1.88 -8.06
N LEU A 194 36.08 -0.98 -7.12
CA LEU A 194 36.24 0.47 -7.40
C LEU A 194 37.32 0.79 -8.45
N ALA A 195 38.28 -0.12 -8.67
CA ALA A 195 39.28 0.01 -9.73
C ALA A 195 38.68 -0.09 -11.14
N SER A 196 37.67 -0.95 -11.33
CA SER A 196 36.93 -1.16 -12.58
C SER A 196 35.63 -0.37 -12.66
N HIS A 197 34.93 -0.16 -11.54
CA HIS A 197 33.63 0.52 -11.48
C HIS A 197 33.64 1.64 -10.43
N ARG A 198 34.14 2.82 -10.81
CA ARG A 198 34.40 3.96 -9.90
C ARG A 198 33.16 4.58 -9.27
N SER A 199 31.96 4.36 -9.81
CA SER A 199 30.71 4.87 -9.24
C SER A 199 30.01 3.87 -8.32
N LEU A 200 30.48 2.63 -8.25
CA LEU A 200 29.92 1.56 -7.40
C LEU A 200 29.83 1.98 -5.94
N LEU A 201 28.70 1.66 -5.33
CA LEU A 201 28.38 1.83 -3.92
C LEU A 201 28.28 0.47 -3.25
N CYS A 202 28.61 0.38 -1.96
CA CYS A 202 28.30 -0.79 -1.15
C CYS A 202 26.78 -0.95 -1.01
N PHE A 203 26.12 0.03 -0.40
CA PHE A 203 24.68 -0.03 -0.08
C PHE A 203 23.94 1.23 -0.53
N VAL A 204 22.72 1.06 -1.05
CA VAL A 204 21.78 2.15 -1.34
C VAL A 204 20.39 1.87 -0.79
N ALA A 205 19.70 2.93 -0.37
CA ALA A 205 18.31 2.94 0.06
C ALA A 205 17.74 4.34 -0.12
N GLY A 206 16.42 4.50 0.04
CA GLY A 206 15.84 5.82 0.27
C GLY A 206 16.11 6.28 1.70
N PHE A 207 16.62 7.50 1.86
CA PHE A 207 17.00 8.10 3.14
C PHE A 207 16.25 9.41 3.43
N GLN A 208 15.11 9.61 2.76
CA GLN A 208 14.29 10.83 2.82
C GLN A 208 12.79 10.48 3.00
N GLY A 209 11.98 11.44 3.45
CA GLY A 209 10.52 11.31 3.49
C GLY A 209 10.01 10.04 4.17
N PHE A 210 9.13 9.29 3.50
CA PHE A 210 8.61 8.02 4.01
C PHE A 210 9.63 6.87 3.93
N ASP A 211 10.56 6.87 2.96
CA ASP A 211 11.54 5.78 2.77
C ASP A 211 12.36 5.50 4.04
N ILE A 212 12.85 6.58 4.69
CA ILE A 212 13.66 6.47 5.92
C ILE A 212 12.81 6.09 7.13
N VAL A 213 11.53 6.46 7.14
CA VAL A 213 10.58 6.13 8.20
C VAL A 213 10.26 4.63 8.16
N GLU A 214 10.08 4.06 6.97
CA GLU A 214 10.00 2.61 6.79
C GLU A 214 11.31 1.94 7.23
N LEU A 215 12.45 2.33 6.65
CA LEU A 215 13.74 1.68 6.85
C LEU A 215 14.13 1.63 8.34
N PHE A 216 14.02 2.74 9.06
CA PHE A 216 14.30 2.78 10.50
C PHE A 216 13.34 1.88 11.28
N SER A 217 12.07 1.84 10.89
CA SER A 217 11.07 1.05 11.58
C SER A 217 11.25 -0.46 11.34
N GLU A 218 11.64 -0.87 10.14
CA GLU A 218 12.07 -2.26 9.88
C GLU A 218 13.24 -2.66 10.77
N LEU A 219 14.26 -1.81 10.86
CA LEU A 219 15.45 -2.04 11.69
C LEU A 219 15.11 -2.08 13.19
N PHE A 220 14.17 -1.25 13.66
CA PHE A 220 13.67 -1.32 15.03
C PHE A 220 12.83 -2.59 15.28
N MET A 221 12.07 -3.04 14.30
CA MET A 221 11.29 -4.28 14.40
C MET A 221 12.19 -5.53 14.49
N THR A 222 13.32 -5.59 13.77
CA THR A 222 14.22 -6.75 13.87
C THR A 222 14.87 -6.86 15.27
N VAL A 223 15.21 -5.74 15.90
CA VAL A 223 15.84 -5.71 17.24
C VAL A 223 14.86 -5.69 18.42
N SER A 224 13.56 -5.49 18.19
CA SER A 224 12.53 -5.38 19.24
C SER A 224 12.04 -6.76 19.73
N PRO A 225 12.23 -7.15 21.01
CA PRO A 225 11.78 -8.45 21.51
C PRO A 225 10.25 -8.66 21.51
N SER A 226 9.45 -7.64 21.17
CA SER A 226 7.99 -7.72 21.06
C SER A 226 7.46 -7.39 19.65
N GLY A 227 8.27 -7.54 18.61
CA GLY A 227 7.79 -7.64 17.22
C GLY A 227 7.46 -6.35 16.47
N GLY A 228 7.16 -5.22 17.12
CA GLY A 228 7.09 -3.94 16.39
C GLY A 228 6.21 -2.78 16.89
N ASP A 229 5.58 -2.83 18.06
CA ASP A 229 4.83 -1.69 18.61
C ASP A 229 5.73 -0.47 18.95
N LEU A 230 6.14 0.31 17.93
CA LEU A 230 6.90 1.55 18.07
C LEU A 230 6.05 2.68 18.67
N LEU A 231 4.75 2.64 18.38
CA LEU A 231 3.72 3.54 18.86
C LEU A 231 2.68 2.69 19.60
N LYS A 232 2.45 2.92 20.90
CA LYS A 232 1.44 2.20 21.67
C LYS A 232 0.25 3.08 22.00
N PHE A 233 -0.90 2.43 22.27
CA PHE A 233 -2.14 3.09 22.65
C PHE A 233 -1.93 4.07 23.82
N GLY A 234 -2.38 5.32 23.63
CA GLY A 234 -2.49 6.31 24.70
C GLY A 234 -1.14 6.79 25.26
N HIS A 235 -0.49 7.71 24.54
CA HIS A 235 0.65 8.50 25.03
C HIS A 235 1.94 7.69 25.35
N GLN A 236 2.07 6.46 24.86
CA GLN A 236 3.29 5.65 24.99
C GLN A 236 3.98 5.47 23.64
N VAL A 237 4.72 6.49 23.23
CA VAL A 237 5.68 6.42 22.11
C VAL A 237 7.00 5.88 22.65
N ALA A 238 7.51 4.79 22.06
CA ALA A 238 8.62 4.01 22.62
C ALA A 238 9.77 3.80 21.61
N ILE A 239 10.06 4.81 20.78
CA ILE A 239 11.10 4.73 19.73
C ILE A 239 12.52 4.94 20.26
N ASN A 240 12.71 5.64 21.39
CA ASN A 240 14.02 5.78 22.01
C ASN A 240 14.32 4.60 22.96
N THR A 241 14.89 3.52 22.44
CA THR A 241 15.32 2.34 23.21
C THR A 241 16.83 2.09 23.02
N PRO A 242 17.51 1.41 23.95
CA PRO A 242 18.91 1.01 23.76
C PRO A 242 19.13 0.16 22.50
N GLN A 243 18.16 -0.69 22.15
CA GLN A 243 18.17 -1.52 20.94
C GLN A 243 18.11 -0.67 19.67
N ASN A 244 17.17 0.29 19.63
CA ASN A 244 17.01 1.22 18.50
C ASN A 244 18.23 2.15 18.37
N GLN A 245 18.78 2.63 19.49
CA GLN A 245 20.04 3.39 19.47
C GLN A 245 21.21 2.55 18.94
N GLY A 246 21.26 1.26 19.27
CA GLY A 246 22.29 0.33 18.77
C GLY A 246 22.30 0.24 17.25
N VAL A 247 21.19 -0.13 16.62
CA VAL A 247 21.12 -0.30 15.16
C VAL A 247 21.32 1.01 14.39
N LEU A 248 20.92 2.17 14.94
CA LEU A 248 21.27 3.47 14.34
C LEU A 248 22.75 3.85 14.52
N THR A 249 23.39 3.43 15.61
CA THR A 249 24.84 3.62 15.79
C THR A 249 25.60 2.79 14.75
N GLU A 250 25.12 1.58 14.45
CA GLU A 250 25.67 0.75 13.37
C GLU A 250 25.55 1.45 12.00
N LEU A 251 24.38 2.02 11.65
CA LEU A 251 24.24 2.81 10.41
C LEU A 251 25.21 4.01 10.36
N LEU A 252 25.49 4.68 11.48
CA LEU A 252 26.50 5.74 11.54
C LEU A 252 27.93 5.21 11.36
N GLU A 253 28.23 3.99 11.82
CA GLU A 253 29.50 3.31 11.48
C GLU A 253 29.59 2.96 9.99
N TRP A 254 28.52 2.48 9.36
CA TRP A 254 28.49 2.24 7.92
C TRP A 254 28.72 3.53 7.11
N ILE A 255 28.19 4.67 7.58
CA ILE A 255 28.45 5.98 6.97
C ILE A 255 29.92 6.36 7.15
N SER A 256 30.51 6.17 8.35
CA SER A 256 31.92 6.51 8.60
C SER A 256 32.92 5.61 7.83
N LYS A 257 32.55 4.35 7.58
CA LYS A 257 33.28 3.39 6.72
C LYS A 257 33.05 3.63 5.22
N GLY A 258 32.12 4.52 4.85
CA GLY A 258 31.76 4.82 3.45
C GLY A 258 30.85 3.77 2.78
N TYR A 259 30.42 2.75 3.52
CA TYR A 259 29.52 1.69 3.05
C TYR A 259 28.14 2.27 2.64
N ILE A 260 27.67 3.23 3.44
CA ILE A 260 26.64 4.20 3.03
C ILE A 260 27.37 5.50 2.69
N ALA A 261 27.61 5.78 1.41
CA ALA A 261 28.36 6.96 1.01
C ALA A 261 27.55 8.24 1.26
N GLN A 262 28.13 9.27 1.88
CA GLN A 262 27.43 10.51 2.28
C GLN A 262 26.48 11.12 1.22
N LYS A 263 26.84 11.01 -0.07
CA LYS A 263 26.02 11.48 -1.21
C LYS A 263 24.68 10.76 -1.38
N THR A 264 24.48 9.58 -0.79
CA THR A 264 23.23 8.80 -0.89
C THR A 264 22.22 9.20 0.18
N LEU A 265 22.61 9.94 1.22
CA LEU A 265 21.69 10.36 2.29
C LEU A 265 20.59 11.32 1.78
N SER A 266 20.76 11.90 0.59
CA SER A 266 19.73 12.69 -0.12
C SER A 266 18.86 11.87 -1.08
N PHE A 267 19.07 10.55 -1.20
CA PHE A 267 18.30 9.72 -2.13
C PHE A 267 16.88 9.47 -1.63
N THR A 268 15.92 9.62 -2.54
CA THR A 268 14.58 9.01 -2.44
C THR A 268 14.62 7.56 -2.92
N GLY A 269 13.59 6.77 -2.63
CA GLY A 269 13.43 5.40 -3.12
C GLY A 269 13.60 5.30 -4.65
N THR A 270 13.05 6.24 -5.42
CA THR A 270 13.22 6.33 -6.88
C THR A 270 14.70 6.49 -7.27
N LYS A 271 15.47 7.32 -6.55
CA LYS A 271 16.89 7.51 -6.86
C LYS A 271 17.74 6.30 -6.50
N ALA A 272 17.46 5.66 -5.36
CA ALA A 272 18.10 4.41 -4.96
C ALA A 272 17.81 3.28 -5.95
N LEU A 273 16.55 3.14 -6.38
CA LEU A 273 16.15 2.18 -7.42
C LEU A 273 16.91 2.40 -8.73
N GLN A 274 16.97 3.64 -9.23
CA GLN A 274 17.72 3.95 -10.46
C GLN A 274 19.20 3.54 -10.35
N THR A 275 19.85 3.82 -9.21
CA THR A 275 21.25 3.44 -8.96
C THR A 275 21.45 1.92 -8.85
N TRP A 276 20.46 1.18 -8.33
CA TRP A 276 20.46 -0.28 -8.36
C TRP A 276 20.30 -0.83 -9.80
N LEU A 277 19.34 -0.32 -10.56
CA LEU A 277 19.05 -0.79 -11.93
C LEU A 277 20.16 -0.48 -12.94
N THR A 278 20.98 0.55 -12.71
CA THR A 278 22.21 0.78 -13.49
C THR A 278 23.34 -0.19 -13.15
N GLY A 279 23.30 -0.85 -11.99
CA GLY A 279 24.34 -1.74 -11.48
C GLY A 279 25.39 -1.06 -10.61
N ASP A 280 25.09 0.13 -10.09
CA ASP A 280 26.01 0.99 -9.33
C ASP A 280 25.92 0.76 -7.81
N ALA A 281 25.34 -0.37 -7.38
CA ALA A 281 25.35 -0.82 -5.99
C ALA A 281 25.58 -2.35 -5.88
N ILE A 282 26.20 -2.78 -4.77
CA ILE A 282 26.31 -4.21 -4.38
C ILE A 282 25.01 -4.67 -3.70
N PHE A 283 24.46 -3.83 -2.81
CA PHE A 283 23.24 -4.06 -2.06
C PHE A 283 22.24 -2.89 -2.19
N TYR A 284 20.95 -3.20 -2.17
CA TYR A 284 19.87 -2.20 -2.25
C TYR A 284 18.68 -2.59 -1.34
N ARG A 285 18.30 -1.73 -0.37
CA ARG A 285 16.98 -1.86 0.30
C ARG A 285 15.93 -1.19 -0.57
N GLY A 286 15.03 -2.00 -1.10
CA GLY A 286 13.96 -1.59 -1.99
C GLY A 286 12.65 -2.30 -1.70
N SER A 287 11.62 -1.98 -2.47
CA SER A 287 10.33 -2.67 -2.45
C SER A 287 10.38 -3.95 -3.29
N THR A 288 9.57 -4.97 -2.97
CA THR A 288 9.47 -6.18 -3.80
C THR A 288 8.98 -5.94 -5.23
N SER A 289 8.21 -4.86 -5.46
CA SER A 289 7.85 -4.39 -6.80
C SER A 289 9.03 -3.94 -7.68
N ALA A 290 10.25 -3.86 -7.13
CA ALA A 290 11.47 -3.67 -7.91
C ALA A 290 11.96 -4.98 -8.60
N ALA A 291 11.41 -6.16 -8.27
CA ALA A 291 11.91 -7.44 -8.75
C ALA A 291 11.84 -7.56 -10.29
N LYS A 292 10.69 -7.24 -10.89
CA LYS A 292 10.51 -7.27 -12.36
C LYS A 292 11.52 -6.38 -13.07
N ARG A 293 11.61 -5.11 -12.66
CA ARG A 293 12.55 -4.12 -13.22
C ARG A 293 14.01 -4.53 -13.02
N THR A 294 14.34 -5.14 -11.88
CA THR A 294 15.69 -5.71 -11.64
C THR A 294 16.00 -6.82 -12.63
N SER A 295 15.08 -7.77 -12.82
CA SER A 295 15.21 -8.85 -13.80
C SER A 295 15.41 -8.30 -15.22
N ASP A 296 14.58 -7.35 -15.65
CA ASP A 296 14.68 -6.72 -16.97
C ASP A 296 16.00 -5.94 -17.14
N ALA A 297 16.40 -5.16 -16.12
CA ALA A 297 17.58 -4.32 -16.17
C ALA A 297 18.90 -5.13 -16.08
N PHE A 298 18.88 -6.36 -15.56
CA PHE A 298 20.07 -7.22 -15.46
C PHE A 298 20.15 -8.22 -16.63
N ALA A 299 19.03 -8.49 -17.32
CA ALA A 299 18.98 -9.36 -18.48
C ALA A 299 20.03 -8.98 -19.54
N GLY A 300 20.79 -9.96 -20.01
CA GLY A 300 21.84 -9.78 -21.02
C GLY A 300 23.12 -9.07 -20.55
N LYS A 301 23.14 -8.42 -19.38
CA LYS A 301 24.36 -7.77 -18.83
C LYS A 301 25.39 -8.75 -18.23
N GLY A 302 24.98 -10.00 -17.99
CA GLY A 302 25.80 -11.03 -17.35
C GLY A 302 25.90 -10.90 -15.82
N TRP A 303 25.18 -9.95 -15.23
CA TRP A 303 25.02 -9.81 -13.78
C TRP A 303 23.90 -10.72 -13.28
N THR A 304 24.02 -11.19 -12.04
CA THR A 304 22.97 -11.94 -11.35
C THR A 304 22.70 -11.28 -10.00
N TYR A 305 21.48 -11.44 -9.50
CA TYR A 305 21.10 -10.97 -8.17
C TYR A 305 20.45 -12.11 -7.38
N LYS A 306 20.11 -11.82 -6.12
CA LYS A 306 19.08 -12.51 -5.34
C LYS A 306 18.35 -11.46 -4.52
N VAL A 307 17.10 -11.75 -4.15
CA VAL A 307 16.38 -10.99 -3.13
C VAL A 307 16.47 -11.71 -1.79
N ILE A 308 16.59 -10.94 -0.71
CA ILE A 308 16.67 -11.41 0.68
C ILE A 308 15.46 -10.81 1.41
N SER A 309 14.57 -11.68 1.87
CA SER A 309 13.45 -11.32 2.74
C SER A 309 13.93 -11.22 4.19
N GLY A 310 13.86 -10.03 4.77
CA GLY A 310 14.31 -9.75 6.15
C GLY A 310 15.71 -9.14 6.22
N ASN A 311 15.85 -8.13 7.08
CA ASN A 311 17.06 -7.30 7.14
C ASN A 311 18.16 -7.84 8.08
N SER A 312 17.85 -8.81 8.98
CA SER A 312 18.86 -9.43 9.86
C SER A 312 18.46 -10.80 10.47
N PRO A 313 18.55 -11.90 9.71
CA PRO A 313 18.68 -13.25 10.26
C PRO A 313 19.69 -13.37 11.42
N GLY A 314 19.17 -13.60 12.63
CA GLY A 314 19.93 -13.62 13.90
C GLY A 314 19.48 -12.55 14.89
N ALA A 315 18.80 -11.49 14.43
CA ALA A 315 18.08 -10.56 15.28
C ALA A 315 16.81 -11.19 15.89
N ALA A 316 16.18 -10.51 16.85
CA ALA A 316 15.03 -11.02 17.61
C ALA A 316 13.83 -11.38 16.71
N ASN A 317 13.58 -10.60 15.65
CA ASN A 317 12.66 -10.95 14.58
C ASN A 317 13.39 -10.87 13.23
N PRO A 318 13.91 -11.98 12.70
CA PRO A 318 14.79 -11.95 11.52
C PRO A 318 14.06 -11.63 10.21
N LEU A 319 12.74 -11.84 10.20
CA LEU A 319 11.87 -11.90 9.03
C LEU A 319 10.69 -10.92 9.18
N VAL A 320 11.00 -9.63 9.30
CA VAL A 320 10.02 -8.53 9.42
C VAL A 320 10.30 -7.45 8.38
N SER A 321 9.22 -6.87 7.86
CA SER A 321 9.22 -5.68 7.02
C SER A 321 7.93 -4.89 7.23
N VAL A 322 7.94 -3.58 6.89
CA VAL A 322 6.74 -2.73 6.84
C VAL A 322 5.84 -3.16 5.68
N ARG A 323 4.54 -3.36 5.94
CA ARG A 323 3.55 -3.54 4.89
C ARG A 323 3.29 -2.23 4.14
N GLY A 324 3.42 -2.27 2.82
CA GLY A 324 2.83 -1.30 1.90
C GLY A 324 1.85 -1.97 0.93
N GLY A 325 1.32 -1.19 0.00
CA GLY A 325 0.38 -1.65 -1.03
C GLY A 325 -1.00 -1.05 -0.88
N TYR A 326 -1.83 -1.26 -1.92
CA TYR A 326 -3.12 -0.57 -2.04
C TYR A 326 -4.30 -1.52 -1.99
N HIS A 327 -5.34 -1.06 -1.30
CA HIS A 327 -6.60 -1.74 -1.03
C HIS A 327 -7.74 -0.90 -1.60
N LEU A 328 -8.77 -1.53 -2.16
CA LEU A 328 -9.85 -0.84 -2.88
C LEU A 328 -11.11 -0.78 -2.00
N ALA A 329 -11.53 0.42 -1.63
CA ALA A 329 -12.65 0.68 -0.72
C ALA A 329 -13.89 1.22 -1.47
N MET A 330 -15.09 0.84 -1.04
CA MET A 330 -16.34 1.39 -1.55
C MET A 330 -16.82 2.55 -0.67
N THR A 331 -16.96 3.74 -1.27
CA THR A 331 -17.29 4.96 -0.52
C THR A 331 -18.79 5.04 -0.22
N ARG A 332 -19.15 5.61 0.95
CA ARG A 332 -20.56 5.93 1.30
C ARG A 332 -21.08 7.21 0.65
N ALA A 333 -20.17 8.02 0.14
CA ALA A 333 -20.49 9.23 -0.63
C ALA A 333 -20.77 8.94 -2.11
N GLY A 334 -20.33 7.77 -2.61
CA GLY A 334 -20.29 7.39 -4.02
C GLY A 334 -21.52 7.80 -4.82
N GLY A 335 -21.30 8.58 -5.87
CA GLY A 335 -22.35 9.36 -6.48
C GLY A 335 -23.48 8.53 -7.05
N HIS A 336 -23.18 7.50 -7.87
CA HIS A 336 -24.20 6.76 -8.61
C HIS A 336 -23.73 5.41 -9.17
N LEU A 337 -24.16 4.30 -8.57
CA LEU A 337 -24.85 3.22 -9.30
C LEU A 337 -25.59 2.29 -8.32
N ASN A 338 -26.08 1.14 -8.80
CA ASN A 338 -26.55 0.05 -7.94
C ASN A 338 -25.36 -0.55 -7.18
N ASP A 339 -25.41 -0.61 -5.83
CA ASP A 339 -24.39 -1.21 -4.96
C ASP A 339 -23.85 -2.55 -5.49
N THR A 340 -24.74 -3.42 -5.99
CA THR A 340 -24.37 -4.72 -6.58
C THR A 340 -23.34 -4.56 -7.70
N GLN A 341 -23.48 -3.56 -8.57
CA GLN A 341 -22.58 -3.33 -9.71
C GLN A 341 -21.25 -2.73 -9.26
N VAL A 342 -21.26 -1.85 -8.25
CA VAL A 342 -20.06 -1.29 -7.62
C VAL A 342 -19.24 -2.40 -6.96
N ILE A 343 -19.91 -3.34 -6.27
CA ILE A 343 -19.27 -4.52 -5.67
C ILE A 343 -18.77 -5.50 -6.73
N GLN A 344 -19.50 -5.70 -7.84
CA GLN A 344 -19.03 -6.53 -8.95
C GLN A 344 -17.77 -5.93 -9.61
N ALA A 345 -17.68 -4.60 -9.74
CA ALA A 345 -16.46 -3.92 -10.18
C ALA A 345 -15.32 -4.07 -9.17
N LEU A 346 -15.58 -3.90 -7.86
CA LEU A 346 -14.61 -4.13 -6.78
C LEU A 346 -14.04 -5.56 -6.79
N LEU A 347 -14.90 -6.57 -6.95
CA LEU A 347 -14.53 -7.99 -7.04
C LEU A 347 -13.80 -8.33 -8.35
N PHE A 348 -14.02 -7.57 -9.43
CA PHE A 348 -13.25 -7.68 -10.66
C PHE A 348 -11.84 -7.06 -10.51
N LEU A 349 -11.75 -5.83 -9.98
CA LEU A 349 -10.50 -5.08 -9.87
C LEU A 349 -9.52 -5.63 -8.81
N THR A 350 -10.04 -6.29 -7.77
CA THR A 350 -9.25 -7.08 -6.81
C THR A 350 -9.12 -8.55 -7.21
N GLY A 351 -9.58 -8.92 -8.41
CA GLY A 351 -9.67 -10.29 -8.89
C GLY A 351 -8.42 -10.79 -9.62
N ALA A 352 -8.34 -12.12 -9.75
CA ALA A 352 -7.16 -12.82 -10.28
C ALA A 352 -6.68 -12.28 -11.63
N VAL A 353 -7.59 -11.98 -12.57
CA VAL A 353 -7.24 -11.46 -13.91
C VAL A 353 -6.50 -10.12 -13.84
N VAL A 354 -6.97 -9.19 -13.01
CA VAL A 354 -6.40 -7.83 -12.89
C VAL A 354 -5.09 -7.86 -12.10
N GLN A 355 -5.05 -8.62 -11.00
CA GLN A 355 -3.81 -8.80 -10.23
C GLN A 355 -2.72 -9.53 -11.06
N GLN A 356 -3.10 -10.58 -11.79
CA GLN A 356 -2.17 -11.34 -12.64
C GLN A 356 -1.56 -10.46 -13.74
N ALA A 357 -2.37 -9.66 -14.44
CA ALA A 357 -1.89 -8.79 -15.51
C ALA A 357 -0.89 -7.74 -14.98
N ARG A 358 -1.25 -7.05 -13.88
CA ARG A 358 -0.37 -6.07 -13.22
C ARG A 358 0.94 -6.70 -12.73
N ALA A 359 0.89 -7.92 -12.20
CA ALA A 359 2.06 -8.62 -11.68
C ALA A 359 3.12 -8.92 -12.75
N ALA A 360 2.74 -9.42 -13.93
CA ALA A 360 3.72 -9.71 -14.98
C ALA A 360 4.15 -8.51 -15.82
N THR A 361 3.29 -7.49 -15.97
CA THR A 361 3.66 -6.29 -16.74
C THR A 361 4.50 -5.32 -15.91
N PHE A 362 4.09 -5.02 -14.67
CA PHE A 362 4.70 -3.97 -13.86
C PHE A 362 5.46 -4.48 -12.62
N GLY A 363 5.30 -5.77 -12.26
CA GLY A 363 5.95 -6.37 -11.09
C GLY A 363 5.19 -6.18 -9.77
N ALA A 364 3.95 -5.66 -9.79
CA ALA A 364 3.15 -5.46 -8.58
C ALA A 364 2.77 -6.80 -7.92
N PRO A 365 3.20 -7.11 -6.68
CA PRO A 365 2.92 -8.40 -6.06
C PRO A 365 1.41 -8.63 -5.81
N PRO A 366 0.84 -9.75 -6.29
CA PRO A 366 -0.56 -10.07 -6.04
C PRO A 366 -0.82 -10.44 -4.57
N THR A 367 -2.07 -10.41 -4.15
CA THR A 367 -2.48 -10.78 -2.79
C THR A 367 -3.19 -12.14 -2.73
N LEU A 368 -3.67 -12.61 -3.88
CA LEU A 368 -4.41 -13.86 -4.05
C LEU A 368 -3.48 -15.08 -4.05
N LYS A 369 -3.70 -16.01 -3.11
CA LYS A 369 -2.88 -17.22 -2.90
C LYS A 369 -2.66 -18.05 -4.18
N ALA A 370 -3.69 -18.17 -5.00
CA ALA A 370 -3.67 -18.99 -6.21
C ALA A 370 -2.66 -18.51 -7.27
N LEU A 371 -2.34 -17.21 -7.32
CA LEU A 371 -1.44 -16.66 -8.33
C LEU A 371 0.03 -17.07 -8.10
N TYR A 372 0.43 -17.34 -6.85
CA TYR A 372 1.78 -17.75 -6.50
C TYR A 372 2.05 -19.24 -6.73
N ASN A 373 1.02 -20.09 -6.70
CA ASN A 373 1.13 -21.51 -7.05
C ASN A 373 1.37 -21.75 -8.55
N GLY A 374 1.23 -20.72 -9.40
CA GLY A 374 1.48 -20.79 -10.83
C GLY A 374 2.94 -20.50 -11.18
N MET A 375 3.61 -21.44 -11.87
CA MET A 375 4.96 -21.26 -12.45
C MET A 375 5.14 -19.93 -13.22
N TRP A 376 4.06 -19.35 -13.75
CA TRP A 376 4.09 -18.13 -14.54
C TRP A 376 4.53 -16.88 -13.75
N VAL A 377 4.14 -16.73 -12.48
CA VAL A 377 4.61 -15.59 -11.64
C VAL A 377 6.08 -15.80 -11.28
N ILE A 378 6.42 -17.02 -10.85
CA ILE A 378 7.78 -17.49 -10.53
C ILE A 378 8.74 -17.21 -11.70
N LEU A 379 8.34 -17.53 -12.94
CA LEU A 379 9.19 -17.43 -14.14
C LEU A 379 9.23 -16.03 -14.80
N ARG A 380 8.30 -15.11 -14.49
CA ARG A 380 8.24 -13.78 -15.15
C ARG A 380 8.60 -12.58 -14.29
N VAL A 381 8.57 -12.75 -12.96
CA VAL A 381 8.82 -11.66 -12.00
C VAL A 381 10.05 -11.94 -11.13
N ASP A 382 10.63 -13.15 -11.24
CA ASP A 382 11.69 -13.68 -10.37
C ASP A 382 11.44 -13.52 -8.86
N LEU A 383 10.15 -13.53 -8.51
CA LEU A 383 9.67 -13.58 -7.13
C LEU A 383 9.88 -14.98 -6.50
N ALA A 384 10.49 -15.91 -7.24
CA ALA A 384 10.79 -17.30 -6.89
C ALA A 384 11.61 -17.46 -5.60
N THR A 385 12.33 -16.42 -5.17
CA THR A 385 13.15 -16.41 -3.94
C THR A 385 12.65 -15.41 -2.88
N THR A 386 11.55 -14.72 -3.15
CA THR A 386 11.22 -13.42 -2.54
C THR A 386 9.91 -13.43 -1.76
N LEU A 387 9.04 -14.39 -2.05
CA LEU A 387 7.66 -14.38 -1.60
C LEU A 387 7.48 -15.10 -0.27
N ILE A 388 6.88 -14.33 0.65
CA ILE A 388 5.78 -14.77 1.50
C ILE A 388 5.08 -16.06 0.99
N PHE A 389 4.93 -17.14 1.74
CA PHE A 389 5.04 -17.28 3.20
C PHE A 389 5.82 -18.55 3.55
N GLU A 390 7.02 -18.40 4.13
CA GLU A 390 7.33 -19.25 5.28
C GLU A 390 6.46 -18.79 6.44
N ASP A 391 5.97 -19.70 7.28
CA ASP A 391 5.02 -19.41 8.39
C ASP A 391 5.57 -18.43 9.46
N ASN A 392 6.85 -18.03 9.32
CA ASN A 392 7.57 -17.13 10.21
C ASN A 392 7.75 -15.69 9.66
N PHE A 393 7.38 -15.37 8.41
CA PHE A 393 7.55 -14.01 7.86
C PHE A 393 6.46 -13.06 8.37
N GLN A 394 6.78 -12.32 9.43
CA GLN A 394 5.88 -11.43 10.16
C GLN A 394 5.79 -10.06 9.48
N ILE A 395 4.95 -9.92 8.45
CA ILE A 395 4.60 -8.61 7.91
C ILE A 395 3.68 -7.90 8.91
N GLN A 396 4.24 -6.98 9.70
CA GLN A 396 3.49 -6.23 10.70
C GLN A 396 2.71 -5.06 10.08
N GLN A 397 1.56 -4.74 10.67
CA GLN A 397 0.85 -3.49 10.38
C GLN A 397 1.60 -2.36 11.10
N PHE A 398 2.34 -1.56 10.33
CA PHE A 398 3.23 -0.51 10.84
C PHE A 398 2.48 0.58 11.62
N VAL A 399 1.23 0.86 11.23
CA VAL A 399 0.39 1.86 11.89
C VAL A 399 -0.36 1.25 13.06
N ALA A 400 0.03 1.66 14.27
CA ALA A 400 -0.77 1.40 15.46
C ALA A 400 -2.11 2.15 15.39
N LEU A 401 -3.18 1.50 15.86
CA LEU A 401 -4.57 2.02 15.92
C LEU A 401 -4.74 3.42 16.56
N ALA A 402 -3.77 3.86 17.38
CA ALA A 402 -3.76 5.19 17.98
C ALA A 402 -3.13 6.28 17.09
N ALA A 403 -2.29 5.88 16.13
CA ALA A 403 -1.60 6.78 15.21
C ALA A 403 -2.32 6.94 13.86
N ALA A 404 -3.17 5.98 13.46
CA ALA A 404 -3.83 5.98 12.16
C ALA A 404 -4.56 7.28 11.79
N PRO A 405 -5.30 7.98 12.68
CA PRO A 405 -6.00 9.23 12.32
C PRO A 405 -5.08 10.43 12.03
N VAL A 406 -3.77 10.27 12.17
CA VAL A 406 -2.73 11.30 11.96
C VAL A 406 -1.46 10.70 11.33
N TRP A 407 -1.56 9.54 10.69
CA TRP A 407 -0.38 8.75 10.34
C TRP A 407 0.62 9.52 9.47
N ILE A 408 0.12 10.30 8.51
CA ILE A 408 0.94 11.15 7.64
C ILE A 408 1.67 12.26 8.41
N GLU A 409 1.03 12.94 9.36
CA GLU A 409 1.72 13.91 10.23
C GLU A 409 2.81 13.23 11.07
N VAL A 410 2.51 12.06 11.62
CA VAL A 410 3.42 11.28 12.49
C VAL A 410 4.65 10.80 11.72
N ALA A 411 4.47 10.26 10.52
CA ALA A 411 5.56 9.82 9.66
C ALA A 411 6.44 11.00 9.20
N LEU A 412 5.82 12.10 8.72
CA LEU A 412 6.56 13.29 8.30
C LEU A 412 7.34 13.91 9.47
N ALA A 413 6.78 13.93 10.68
CA ALA A 413 7.48 14.37 11.88
C ALA A 413 8.71 13.49 12.20
N MET A 414 8.59 12.16 12.11
CA MET A 414 9.72 11.25 12.33
C MET A 414 10.84 11.43 11.30
N SER A 415 10.49 11.55 9.99
CA SER A 415 11.46 11.56 8.89
C SER A 415 12.56 12.62 9.07
N LYS A 416 12.18 13.83 9.50
CA LYS A 416 13.08 14.94 9.81
C LYS A 416 14.17 14.58 10.81
N TYR A 417 13.80 13.91 11.91
CA TYR A 417 14.75 13.56 12.97
C TYR A 417 15.59 12.34 12.59
N PHE A 418 15.00 11.36 11.88
CA PHE A 418 15.72 10.19 11.39
C PHE A 418 16.80 10.58 10.38
N ALA A 419 16.47 11.41 9.38
CA ALA A 419 17.45 11.97 8.46
C ALA A 419 18.48 12.84 9.18
N GLY A 420 18.02 13.66 10.15
CA GLY A 420 18.86 14.47 11.02
C GLY A 420 19.89 13.69 11.86
N ILE A 421 19.59 12.44 12.23
CA ILE A 421 20.57 11.54 12.87
C ILE A 421 21.64 11.13 11.86
N LEU A 422 21.26 10.63 10.67
CA LEU A 422 22.23 10.14 9.66
C LEU A 422 23.18 11.23 9.15
N VAL A 423 22.72 12.48 9.03
CA VAL A 423 23.58 13.62 8.64
C VAL A 423 24.31 14.28 9.83
N GLY A 424 24.21 13.73 11.04
CA GLY A 424 24.92 14.20 12.23
C GLY A 424 24.38 15.51 12.84
N THR A 425 23.17 15.95 12.46
CA THR A 425 22.49 17.11 13.09
C THR A 425 21.98 16.77 14.50
N TYR A 426 21.64 15.51 14.76
CA TYR A 426 21.24 15.02 16.07
C TYR A 426 22.08 13.81 16.48
N ALA A 427 22.54 13.78 17.74
CA ALA A 427 23.04 12.54 18.34
C ALA A 427 21.87 11.55 18.50
N VAL A 428 22.13 10.26 18.29
CA VAL A 428 21.10 9.21 18.12
C VAL A 428 19.96 9.29 19.14
N GLY A 429 20.26 9.16 20.43
CA GLY A 429 19.24 9.22 21.49
C GLY A 429 18.47 10.54 21.52
N ALA A 430 19.13 11.68 21.36
CA ALA A 430 18.50 12.99 21.35
C ALA A 430 17.60 13.21 20.11
N GLY A 431 17.96 12.62 18.97
CA GLY A 431 17.10 12.61 17.77
C GLY A 431 15.85 11.75 17.97
N LEU A 432 15.99 10.59 18.62
CA LEU A 432 14.86 9.73 18.96
C LEU A 432 13.95 10.35 20.04
N ASP A 433 14.49 11.07 21.02
CA ASP A 433 13.72 11.86 22.00
C ASP A 433 12.97 13.03 21.33
N ALA A 434 13.61 13.73 20.39
CA ALA A 434 12.98 14.82 19.65
C ALA A 434 11.86 14.32 18.73
N ALA A 435 12.06 13.18 18.06
CA ALA A 435 11.01 12.48 17.31
C ALA A 435 9.87 12.04 18.23
N THR A 436 10.18 11.44 19.38
CA THR A 436 9.20 11.03 20.41
C THR A 436 8.33 12.23 20.84
N THR A 437 8.97 13.37 21.09
CA THR A 437 8.31 14.62 21.49
C THR A 437 7.39 15.16 20.39
N ALA A 438 7.82 15.13 19.13
CA ALA A 438 7.02 15.62 17.99
C ALA A 438 5.78 14.75 17.72
N ILE A 439 5.90 13.42 17.84
CA ILE A 439 4.75 12.50 17.73
C ILE A 439 3.75 12.76 18.87
N MET A 440 4.25 12.94 20.08
CA MET A 440 3.44 13.22 21.26
C MET A 440 2.70 14.57 21.17
N ASP A 441 3.30 15.60 20.55
CA ASP A 441 2.61 16.86 20.25
C ASP A 441 1.42 16.66 19.30
N ILE A 442 1.58 15.86 18.24
CA ILE A 442 0.48 15.55 17.30
C ILE A 442 -0.68 14.85 18.03
N PHE A 443 -0.38 13.84 18.87
CA PHE A 443 -1.40 13.15 19.67
C PHE A 443 -2.08 14.06 20.71
N ASN A 444 -1.33 15.01 21.30
CA ASN A 444 -1.88 16.02 22.21
C ASN A 444 -2.75 17.05 21.47
N ARG A 445 -2.44 17.39 20.21
CA ARG A 445 -3.27 18.27 19.38
C ARG A 445 -4.61 17.62 19.03
N THR A 446 -4.63 16.36 18.62
CA THR A 446 -5.89 15.69 18.21
C THR A 446 -6.78 15.31 19.38
N SER A 447 -6.22 14.85 20.50
CA SER A 447 -7.00 14.53 21.71
C SER A 447 -7.76 15.73 22.29
N ASN A 448 -7.24 16.96 22.12
CA ASN A 448 -7.94 18.18 22.55
C ASN A 448 -9.20 18.52 21.74
N THR A 449 -9.53 17.80 20.66
CA THR A 449 -10.80 17.99 19.94
C THR A 449 -12.00 17.28 20.58
N GLY A 450 -11.79 16.45 21.61
CA GLY A 450 -12.87 15.73 22.30
C GLY A 450 -12.59 15.48 23.78
N LEU A 451 -13.15 16.36 24.64
CA LEU A 451 -13.05 16.34 26.11
C LEU A 451 -11.59 16.36 26.63
N GLY A 452 -11.10 17.56 26.98
CA GLY A 452 -9.75 17.74 27.51
C GLY A 452 -9.40 16.81 28.68
N THR A 453 -8.12 16.46 28.80
CA THR A 453 -7.58 15.35 29.61
C THR A 453 -8.17 15.19 31.02
N THR A 454 -8.43 16.29 31.74
CA THR A 454 -9.06 16.29 33.06
C THR A 454 -10.43 15.59 33.08
N ALA A 455 -11.24 15.75 32.02
CA ALA A 455 -12.55 15.12 31.89
C ALA A 455 -12.43 13.62 31.56
N ILE A 456 -11.44 13.22 30.75
CA ILE A 456 -11.14 11.80 30.48
C ILE A 456 -10.67 11.10 31.76
N ILE A 457 -9.80 11.72 32.55
CA ILE A 457 -9.34 11.21 33.85
C ILE A 457 -10.52 11.09 34.83
N LEU A 458 -11.40 12.10 34.89
CA LEU A 458 -12.61 12.03 35.71
C LEU A 458 -13.53 10.89 35.27
N LEU A 459 -13.76 10.68 33.97
CA LEU A 459 -14.57 9.57 33.47
C LEU A 459 -13.93 8.20 33.75
N SER A 460 -12.61 8.06 33.54
CA SER A 460 -11.90 6.79 33.77
C SER A 460 -11.79 6.41 35.25
N VAL A 461 -11.95 7.37 36.17
CA VAL A 461 -12.02 7.10 37.63
C VAL A 461 -13.47 6.94 38.10
N LEU A 462 -14.40 7.80 37.65
CA LEU A 462 -15.80 7.75 38.07
C LEU A 462 -16.54 6.53 37.55
N ILE A 463 -16.31 6.09 36.31
CA ILE A 463 -17.01 4.93 35.74
C ILE A 463 -16.71 3.66 36.56
N PRO A 464 -15.45 3.24 36.81
CA PRO A 464 -15.16 2.10 37.67
C PRO A 464 -15.73 2.23 39.09
N VAL A 465 -15.66 3.41 39.71
CA VAL A 465 -16.21 3.63 41.06
C VAL A 465 -17.73 3.47 41.08
N VAL A 466 -18.45 4.00 40.08
CA VAL A 466 -19.90 3.82 39.94
C VAL A 466 -20.24 2.36 39.62
N THR A 467 -19.49 1.67 38.74
CA THR A 467 -19.72 0.25 38.43
C THR A 467 -19.48 -0.64 39.65
N VAL A 468 -18.42 -0.40 40.43
CA VAL A 468 -18.16 -1.12 41.69
C VAL A 468 -19.25 -0.81 42.73
N GLY A 469 -19.69 0.44 42.84
CA GLY A 469 -20.81 0.83 43.71
C GLY A 469 -22.13 0.15 43.34
N LEU A 470 -22.44 0.06 42.04
CA LEU A 470 -23.62 -0.64 41.53
C LEU A 470 -23.52 -2.16 41.73
N MET A 471 -22.36 -2.78 41.49
CA MET A 471 -22.16 -4.21 41.75
C MET A 471 -22.21 -4.54 43.24
N ALA A 472 -21.66 -3.69 44.12
CA ALA A 472 -21.80 -3.82 45.57
C ALA A 472 -23.27 -3.66 46.01
N GLY A 473 -23.99 -2.67 45.49
CA GLY A 473 -25.42 -2.47 45.75
C GLY A 473 -26.29 -3.65 45.28
N ALA A 474 -26.01 -4.18 44.08
CA ALA A 474 -26.62 -5.39 43.56
C ALA A 474 -26.31 -6.62 44.42
N GLY A 475 -25.05 -6.79 44.85
CA GLY A 475 -24.61 -7.83 45.77
C GLY A 475 -25.34 -7.78 47.11
N VAL A 476 -25.49 -6.60 47.71
CA VAL A 476 -26.26 -6.38 48.95
C VAL A 476 -27.75 -6.65 48.73
N LEU A 477 -28.32 -6.30 47.57
CA LEU A 477 -29.71 -6.63 47.22
C LEU A 477 -29.93 -8.14 47.02
N VAL A 478 -29.01 -8.83 46.35
CA VAL A 478 -29.03 -10.29 46.19
C VAL A 478 -28.86 -10.97 47.55
N TRP A 479 -27.94 -10.51 48.39
CA TRP A 479 -27.74 -11.02 49.75
C TRP A 479 -28.97 -10.80 50.64
N LYS A 480 -29.60 -9.61 50.60
CA LYS A 480 -30.89 -9.35 51.29
C LYS A 480 -32.04 -10.20 50.73
N ARG A 481 -32.07 -10.51 49.43
CA ARG A 481 -33.06 -11.43 48.84
C ARG A 481 -32.79 -12.89 49.25
N ARG A 482 -31.52 -13.31 49.32
CA ARG A 482 -31.11 -14.68 49.68
C ARG A 482 -31.30 -14.97 51.16
N THR A 483 -30.95 -14.03 52.04
CA THR A 483 -31.25 -14.11 53.49
C THR A 483 -32.76 -14.07 53.76
N ARG A 484 -33.54 -13.24 53.05
CA ARG A 484 -35.01 -13.28 53.12
C ARG A 484 -35.62 -14.58 52.58
N ARG A 485 -34.98 -15.25 51.60
CA ARG A 485 -35.37 -16.61 51.17
C ARG A 485 -35.06 -17.62 52.26
N GLN A 486 -33.83 -17.67 52.78
CA GLN A 486 -33.46 -18.57 53.87
C GLN A 486 -34.32 -18.36 55.12
N GLN A 487 -34.66 -17.12 55.49
CA GLN A 487 -35.60 -16.85 56.59
C GLN A 487 -37.03 -17.33 56.30
N LYS A 488 -37.47 -17.36 55.04
CA LYS A 488 -38.76 -17.97 54.65
C LYS A 488 -38.68 -19.49 54.57
N GLU A 489 -37.56 -20.06 54.13
CA GLU A 489 -37.32 -21.50 54.04
C GLU A 489 -37.22 -22.10 55.45
N VAL A 490 -36.40 -21.52 56.34
CA VAL A 490 -36.35 -21.90 57.77
C VAL A 490 -37.70 -21.72 58.47
N LYS A 491 -38.50 -20.69 58.13
CA LYS A 491 -39.85 -20.55 58.69
C LYS A 491 -40.84 -21.57 58.12
N ALA A 492 -40.78 -21.87 56.83
CA ALA A 492 -41.65 -22.86 56.19
C ALA A 492 -41.33 -24.29 56.62
N ASP A 493 -40.06 -24.63 56.83
CA ASP A 493 -39.65 -25.94 57.33
C ASP A 493 -39.85 -26.04 58.86
N GLY A 494 -39.77 -24.93 59.60
CA GLY A 494 -40.26 -24.86 60.98
C GLY A 494 -41.78 -25.04 61.09
N GLU A 495 -42.55 -24.44 60.18
CA GLU A 495 -44.02 -24.61 60.11
C GLU A 495 -44.42 -26.02 59.65
N LYS A 496 -43.59 -26.73 58.87
CA LYS A 496 -43.77 -28.17 58.57
C LYS A 496 -43.37 -29.07 59.74
N ALA A 497 -42.30 -28.74 60.48
CA ALA A 497 -41.84 -29.52 61.63
C ALA A 497 -42.80 -29.47 62.84
N VAL A 498 -43.78 -28.56 62.82
CA VAL A 498 -44.84 -28.43 63.83
C VAL A 498 -46.20 -28.96 63.32
N ALA A 499 -46.28 -29.42 62.07
CA ALA A 499 -47.52 -29.89 61.42
C ALA A 499 -47.57 -31.42 61.22
N ALA A 500 -46.84 -32.20 62.03
CA ALA A 500 -46.66 -33.64 61.83
C ALA A 500 -46.61 -34.46 63.13
N ASP A 501 -47.51 -34.17 64.09
CA ASP A 501 -47.88 -35.06 65.21
C ASP A 501 -49.30 -34.68 65.70
N GLY A 502 -50.12 -35.66 66.13
CA GLY A 502 -51.38 -35.40 66.85
C GLY A 502 -52.70 -35.56 66.06
N GLU A 503 -53.33 -36.70 66.28
CA GLU A 503 -54.60 -37.26 65.76
C GLU A 503 -55.89 -36.38 65.75
N SER A 504 -56.85 -36.81 64.92
CA SER A 504 -58.22 -36.29 64.70
C SER A 504 -59.26 -36.74 65.78
N PRO A 505 -60.59 -36.42 65.71
CA PRO A 505 -61.34 -35.40 64.94
C PRO A 505 -62.31 -34.55 65.86
N PRO A 506 -63.63 -34.39 65.59
CA PRO A 506 -64.26 -33.18 64.99
C PRO A 506 -65.12 -32.34 65.98
N THR A 507 -65.58 -31.12 65.65
CA THR A 507 -66.91 -30.86 65.04
C THR A 507 -67.20 -29.38 64.71
N ASN A 508 -68.25 -29.16 63.90
CA ASN A 508 -68.89 -27.91 63.44
C ASN A 508 -68.89 -26.68 64.39
N GLY A 509 -68.75 -25.46 63.85
CA GLY A 509 -69.04 -24.22 64.57
C GLY A 509 -68.83 -22.92 63.78
N GLN A 510 -69.91 -22.36 63.22
CA GLN A 510 -70.01 -21.15 62.38
C GLN A 510 -69.47 -19.80 62.98
N VAL A 511 -69.07 -18.89 62.05
CA VAL A 511 -69.39 -17.42 62.02
C VAL A 511 -68.50 -16.38 62.77
N LEU A 512 -67.67 -15.69 61.95
CA LEU A 512 -67.42 -14.21 61.88
C LEU A 512 -66.53 -13.46 62.94
N PRO A 513 -66.07 -12.20 62.63
CA PRO A 513 -64.78 -11.59 63.08
C PRO A 513 -65.02 -10.39 64.06
N PRO A 514 -64.16 -9.32 64.27
CA PRO A 514 -62.90 -8.89 63.60
C PRO A 514 -61.79 -8.21 64.48
N LEU A 515 -60.75 -7.64 63.80
CA LEU A 515 -59.96 -6.39 64.06
C LEU A 515 -59.47 -6.06 65.51
N ALA A 516 -58.29 -5.45 65.78
CA ALA A 516 -57.12 -5.00 64.99
C ALA A 516 -55.95 -4.56 65.93
N GLU A 517 -55.00 -3.75 65.38
CA GLU A 517 -54.07 -2.82 66.06
C GLU A 517 -52.64 -3.30 66.46
N ILE A 518 -51.85 -2.36 67.01
CA ILE A 518 -50.36 -2.16 66.91
C ILE A 518 -49.88 -1.31 68.14
N PRO A 519 -48.62 -0.81 68.31
CA PRO A 519 -47.26 -1.23 67.88
C PRO A 519 -46.15 -1.14 69.01
N GLU A 520 -44.87 -1.37 68.66
CA GLU A 520 -43.62 -0.78 69.29
C GLU A 520 -43.23 -1.11 70.78
N THR A 521 -42.01 -0.87 71.34
CA THR A 521 -40.68 -0.32 70.90
C THR A 521 -39.48 -0.81 71.78
N GLN A 522 -38.22 -0.72 71.28
CA GLN A 522 -36.94 -0.48 72.03
C GLN A 522 -36.40 -1.58 73.02
N ARG A 523 -35.15 -1.65 73.56
CA ARG A 523 -33.88 -0.86 73.50
C ARG A 523 -32.57 -1.65 73.92
N LEU A 524 -31.38 -1.24 73.42
CA LEU A 524 -29.98 -1.23 73.97
C LEU A 524 -29.23 -2.40 74.74
N HIS A 525 -28.12 -2.90 74.14
CA HIS A 525 -26.66 -2.90 74.57
C HIS A 525 -25.99 -3.66 75.80
N VAL A 526 -24.64 -3.84 75.69
CA VAL A 526 -23.57 -4.17 76.69
C VAL A 526 -23.21 -5.69 76.94
N SER A 527 -22.01 -6.13 77.41
CA SER A 527 -20.65 -6.26 76.76
C SER A 527 -19.67 -7.20 77.56
N VAL A 528 -18.34 -7.29 77.19
CA VAL A 528 -17.13 -7.78 77.95
C VAL A 528 -16.54 -9.24 77.77
N ARG A 529 -15.40 -9.36 77.02
CA ARG A 529 -14.02 -9.98 77.26
C ARG A 529 -13.78 -11.30 78.11
N PRO A 530 -12.54 -11.92 78.20
CA PRO A 530 -11.28 -11.95 77.37
C PRO A 530 -10.47 -13.32 77.26
N ALA A 531 -9.33 -13.35 76.50
CA ALA A 531 -7.94 -13.77 76.92
C ALA A 531 -7.10 -14.93 76.21
N ARG A 532 -5.78 -14.65 76.05
CA ARG A 532 -4.54 -15.51 75.95
C ARG A 532 -4.01 -16.13 74.62
N ARG A 533 -2.72 -16.55 74.67
CA ARG A 533 -1.69 -16.92 73.62
C ARG A 533 -0.69 -17.95 74.23
N PRO A 534 0.11 -18.80 73.49
CA PRO A 534 1.40 -18.41 72.87
C PRO A 534 1.92 -19.22 71.61
N GLU A 535 2.93 -18.67 70.90
CA GLU A 535 4.23 -19.16 70.33
C GLU A 535 4.69 -20.64 70.58
N SER A 536 5.60 -21.38 69.86
CA SER A 536 6.60 -21.27 68.71
C SER A 536 7.12 -22.72 68.34
N GLY A 537 8.09 -23.11 67.46
CA GLY A 537 9.04 -22.51 66.46
C GLY A 537 10.17 -23.50 65.93
N ASP A 538 10.73 -23.25 64.72
CA ASP A 538 12.04 -23.66 64.06
C ASP A 538 12.60 -25.12 63.80
N VAL A 539 13.58 -25.19 62.85
CA VAL A 539 14.69 -26.19 62.58
C VAL A 539 14.56 -27.18 61.36
N ALA A 540 15.70 -27.66 60.79
CA ALA A 540 15.89 -28.23 59.41
C ALA A 540 16.92 -29.41 59.27
N VAL A 541 17.46 -29.67 58.05
CA VAL A 541 18.50 -30.67 57.58
C VAL A 541 17.95 -32.06 57.12
N GLY A 542 18.43 -32.77 56.07
CA GLY A 542 19.39 -32.47 54.97
C GLY A 542 19.90 -33.71 54.13
N SER A 543 20.80 -33.48 53.16
CA SER A 543 21.76 -34.40 52.45
C SER A 543 21.37 -35.48 51.38
N GLN A 544 21.84 -35.22 50.13
CA GLN A 544 22.55 -36.07 49.12
C GLN A 544 22.24 -37.58 48.83
N LYS A 545 22.16 -37.95 47.53
CA LYS A 545 23.22 -38.69 46.77
C LYS A 545 22.95 -38.90 45.25
N ILE A 546 23.99 -39.29 44.50
CA ILE A 546 24.01 -39.76 43.09
C ILE A 546 24.71 -41.15 43.04
N PRO A 547 24.55 -41.99 41.98
CA PRO A 547 25.58 -42.12 40.92
C PRO A 547 24.99 -42.36 39.50
N ALA A 548 25.84 -42.72 38.52
CA ALA A 548 25.55 -42.71 37.07
C ALA A 548 25.93 -44.03 36.32
N ASP A 549 26.17 -43.93 34.99
CA ASP A 549 26.61 -44.95 34.00
C ASP A 549 25.55 -45.98 33.51
N GLY A 550 25.53 -46.45 32.25
CA GLY A 550 26.24 -46.04 31.03
C GLY A 550 26.21 -47.05 29.84
N ILE A 551 26.54 -46.58 28.62
CA ILE A 551 27.18 -47.32 27.49
C ILE A 551 26.34 -48.15 26.45
N SER A 552 26.38 -47.67 25.19
CA SER A 552 26.54 -48.41 23.88
C SER A 552 25.36 -48.93 22.99
N SER A 553 25.57 -48.70 21.68
CA SER A 553 25.26 -49.51 20.46
C SER A 553 23.82 -49.65 19.89
N ALA A 554 23.60 -49.96 18.59
CA ALA A 554 24.16 -49.45 17.31
C ALA A 554 23.70 -50.30 16.09
N GLU A 555 22.87 -49.74 15.19
CA GLU A 555 22.50 -50.25 13.85
C GLU A 555 21.81 -49.09 13.07
N ARG A 556 22.01 -48.72 11.79
CA ARG A 556 22.72 -49.20 10.57
C ARG A 556 21.86 -49.87 9.47
N GLY A 557 21.25 -49.03 8.63
CA GLY A 557 20.78 -49.27 7.25
C GLY A 557 20.36 -47.91 6.64
N SER A 558 20.65 -47.49 5.40
CA SER A 558 20.96 -48.17 4.12
C SER A 558 19.77 -48.96 3.57
N TYR A 559 19.27 -48.76 2.34
CA TYR A 559 19.74 -47.96 1.18
C TYR A 559 18.61 -46.98 0.72
N ASP A 560 18.62 -46.24 -0.39
CA ASP A 560 19.49 -46.16 -1.59
C ASP A 560 19.36 -44.79 -2.31
N LEU A 561 20.08 -44.56 -3.43
CA LEU A 561 19.95 -43.38 -4.31
C LEU A 561 19.86 -43.79 -5.80
N GLY A 562 18.75 -43.46 -6.47
CA GLY A 562 18.52 -43.78 -7.89
C GLY A 562 19.05 -42.71 -8.86
N GLU A 563 19.76 -43.13 -9.91
CA GLU A 563 20.36 -42.27 -10.93
C GLU A 563 19.35 -41.48 -11.77
N TYR A 564 19.75 -40.31 -12.27
CA TYR A 564 19.22 -39.76 -13.53
C TYR A 564 20.35 -39.37 -14.48
N ARG A 565 20.24 -39.79 -15.74
CA ARG A 565 21.30 -39.72 -16.76
C ARG A 565 21.17 -38.47 -17.63
N ALA A 566 22.30 -37.84 -17.96
CA ALA A 566 22.33 -36.70 -18.88
C ALA A 566 22.08 -37.13 -20.34
N ILE A 567 21.42 -36.24 -21.11
CA ILE A 567 21.31 -36.31 -22.58
C ILE A 567 21.66 -34.94 -23.18
N ASP A 568 22.16 -34.98 -24.42
CA ASP A 568 23.06 -34.00 -25.07
C ASP A 568 22.37 -32.75 -25.69
N LYS A 569 23.20 -31.86 -26.24
CA LYS A 569 22.90 -30.54 -26.81
C LYS A 569 22.43 -30.59 -28.26
N GLY A 570 21.60 -29.63 -28.68
CA GLY A 570 21.24 -29.37 -30.08
C GLY A 570 21.01 -27.87 -30.35
N LYS A 571 21.32 -27.41 -31.57
CA LYS A 571 21.22 -25.99 -32.01
C LYS A 571 20.16 -25.78 -33.12
N PRO A 572 19.75 -24.54 -33.44
CA PRO A 572 18.41 -24.24 -33.98
C PRO A 572 18.24 -24.40 -35.50
N ARG A 573 16.99 -24.22 -35.97
CA ARG A 573 16.65 -24.15 -37.41
C ARG A 573 15.71 -22.99 -37.74
N SER A 574 15.58 -22.69 -39.04
CA SER A 574 15.25 -21.36 -39.59
C SER A 574 13.77 -21.10 -39.90
N ARG A 575 13.47 -19.80 -40.11
CA ARG A 575 12.24 -19.22 -40.68
C ARG A 575 11.72 -19.97 -41.92
N THR A 576 10.40 -20.00 -42.06
CA THR A 576 9.70 -20.02 -43.36
C THR A 576 8.64 -18.91 -43.37
N SER A 577 8.51 -18.22 -44.50
CA SER A 577 7.59 -17.10 -44.70
C SER A 577 6.40 -17.49 -45.60
N SER A 578 5.23 -16.92 -45.33
CA SER A 578 4.05 -16.95 -46.23
C SER A 578 3.37 -15.58 -46.24
N THR A 579 2.80 -15.21 -47.38
CA THR A 579 2.60 -13.80 -47.79
C THR A 579 1.24 -13.20 -47.39
N GLU A 580 1.17 -11.88 -47.51
CA GLU A 580 0.13 -10.95 -47.08
C GLU A 580 -1.33 -11.30 -47.45
N GLY A 581 -2.22 -10.91 -46.54
CA GLY A 581 -3.66 -10.71 -46.76
C GLY A 581 -4.19 -9.63 -45.81
N GLN A 582 -3.45 -8.52 -45.70
CA GLN A 582 -3.55 -7.59 -44.56
C GLN A 582 -4.66 -6.54 -44.75
N LEU A 583 -5.60 -6.52 -43.80
CA LEU A 583 -6.72 -5.57 -43.76
C LEU A 583 -6.21 -4.17 -43.39
N THR A 584 -6.15 -3.24 -44.36
CA THR A 584 -5.86 -1.83 -44.10
C THR A 584 -7.01 -1.16 -43.34
N GLN A 585 -6.84 -1.00 -42.02
CA GLN A 585 -7.82 -0.33 -41.17
C GLN A 585 -7.65 1.20 -41.26
N LYS A 586 -8.78 1.92 -41.24
CA LYS A 586 -8.82 3.38 -41.37
C LYS A 586 -9.04 4.06 -40.03
N PHE A 587 -8.36 5.19 -39.86
CA PHE A 587 -8.35 6.00 -38.64
C PHE A 587 -8.44 7.49 -38.98
N THR A 588 -9.03 8.27 -38.09
CA THR A 588 -9.02 9.75 -38.14
C THR A 588 -7.90 10.26 -37.25
N VAL A 589 -7.13 11.22 -37.73
CA VAL A 589 -6.07 11.88 -36.94
C VAL A 589 -6.70 12.89 -35.97
N ILE A 590 -6.28 12.86 -34.71
CA ILE A 590 -6.72 13.79 -33.64
C ILE A 590 -5.62 14.71 -33.12
N HIS A 591 -4.36 14.32 -33.24
CA HIS A 591 -3.21 15.12 -32.80
C HIS A 591 -2.27 15.40 -33.98
N PRO A 592 -1.79 16.65 -34.15
CA PRO A 592 -0.86 16.97 -35.22
C PRO A 592 0.51 16.36 -34.94
N TYR A 593 1.15 15.81 -35.97
CA TYR A 593 2.52 15.32 -35.91
C TYR A 593 3.32 15.83 -37.09
N LYS A 594 4.59 16.18 -36.84
CA LYS A 594 5.53 16.71 -37.83
C LYS A 594 6.76 15.81 -37.91
N PRO A 595 7.22 15.43 -39.12
CA PRO A 595 8.43 14.64 -39.30
C PRO A 595 9.65 15.28 -38.66
N VAL A 596 10.38 14.45 -37.93
CA VAL A 596 11.74 14.64 -37.42
C VAL A 596 12.73 13.85 -38.29
N MET A 597 12.32 12.68 -38.80
CA MET A 597 13.08 11.81 -39.70
C MET A 597 12.52 11.83 -41.14
N GLY A 598 13.30 11.31 -42.10
CA GLY A 598 13.02 11.44 -43.54
C GLY A 598 11.95 10.49 -44.11
N ASP A 599 11.60 9.47 -43.34
CA ASP A 599 10.60 8.42 -43.62
C ASP A 599 9.27 8.64 -42.87
N GLU A 600 9.24 9.63 -41.96
CA GLU A 600 8.05 10.05 -41.22
C GLU A 600 7.13 10.95 -42.07
N MET A 601 5.82 10.93 -41.78
CA MET A 601 4.80 11.68 -42.50
C MET A 601 4.11 12.72 -41.62
N GLU A 602 3.95 13.95 -42.13
CA GLU A 602 3.15 14.99 -41.48
C GLU A 602 1.67 14.61 -41.54
N ILE A 603 1.01 14.54 -40.39
CA ILE A 603 -0.43 14.25 -40.24
C ILE A 603 -1.10 15.33 -39.39
N LYS A 604 -2.31 15.73 -39.75
CA LYS A 604 -3.04 16.86 -39.15
C LYS A 604 -4.42 16.43 -38.65
N PRO A 605 -4.95 17.02 -37.56
CA PRO A 605 -6.27 16.69 -37.05
C PRO A 605 -7.35 16.83 -38.13
N GLY A 606 -8.14 15.77 -38.32
CA GLY A 606 -9.13 15.64 -39.39
C GLY A 606 -8.66 14.90 -40.64
N ASP A 607 -7.35 14.65 -40.82
CA ASP A 607 -6.87 13.74 -41.87
C ASP A 607 -7.39 12.32 -41.61
N VAL A 608 -7.73 11.58 -42.68
CA VAL A 608 -8.04 10.15 -42.60
C VAL A 608 -6.84 9.37 -43.13
N VAL A 609 -6.29 8.49 -42.30
CA VAL A 609 -5.16 7.62 -42.66
C VAL A 609 -5.58 6.16 -42.71
N SER A 610 -5.00 5.40 -43.64
CA SER A 610 -5.02 3.93 -43.58
C SER A 610 -3.70 3.41 -43.04
N VAL A 611 -3.76 2.71 -41.91
CA VAL A 611 -2.61 2.01 -41.33
C VAL A 611 -2.42 0.71 -42.10
N ARG A 612 -1.19 0.47 -42.55
CA ARG A 612 -0.78 -0.75 -43.26
C ARG A 612 -0.04 -1.70 -42.32
N LEU A 613 0.84 -1.16 -41.48
CA LEU A 613 1.63 -1.89 -40.49
C LEU A 613 1.73 -1.05 -39.21
N ALA A 614 1.52 -1.69 -38.06
CA ALA A 614 1.84 -1.13 -36.76
C ALA A 614 3.16 -1.73 -36.25
N TYR A 615 3.91 -0.97 -35.47
CA TYR A 615 5.17 -1.37 -34.85
C TYR A 615 5.02 -1.42 -33.32
N ASP A 616 5.81 -2.27 -32.66
CA ASP A 616 5.74 -2.51 -31.21
C ASP A 616 6.25 -1.32 -30.36
N ASP A 617 6.77 -0.28 -31.00
CA ASP A 617 7.25 0.98 -30.40
C ASP A 617 6.18 2.09 -30.36
N GLY A 618 4.96 1.81 -30.84
CA GLY A 618 3.86 2.77 -30.89
C GLY A 618 3.76 3.60 -32.16
N TYR A 619 4.63 3.38 -33.15
CA TYR A 619 4.50 3.96 -34.50
C TYR A 619 3.73 3.04 -35.46
N ALA A 620 3.31 3.60 -36.59
CA ALA A 620 2.71 2.88 -37.70
C ALA A 620 3.17 3.42 -39.05
N PHE A 621 3.30 2.53 -40.03
CA PHE A 621 3.43 2.88 -41.43
C PHE A 621 2.06 2.86 -42.12
N GLY A 622 1.73 3.94 -42.82
CA GLY A 622 0.45 4.11 -43.49
C GLY A 622 0.46 5.23 -44.52
N GLN A 623 -0.71 5.62 -44.99
CA GLN A 623 -0.90 6.68 -45.99
C GLN A 623 -2.07 7.60 -45.61
N ILE A 624 -2.06 8.85 -46.07
CA ILE A 624 -3.24 9.73 -46.02
C ILE A 624 -4.15 9.40 -47.20
N GLU A 625 -5.43 9.14 -46.92
CA GLU A 625 -6.44 8.83 -47.93
C GLU A 625 -6.77 10.07 -48.77
N GLY A 626 -6.94 9.90 -50.09
CA GLY A 626 -7.20 10.99 -51.04
C GLY A 626 -5.96 11.83 -51.43
N SER A 627 -5.00 12.00 -50.52
CA SER A 627 -3.82 12.88 -50.70
C SER A 627 -2.67 12.26 -51.52
N GLY A 628 -2.98 11.80 -52.74
CA GLY A 628 -1.98 11.56 -53.80
C GLY A 628 -0.93 10.47 -53.56
N GLY A 629 -1.06 9.66 -52.49
CA GLY A 629 -0.19 8.50 -52.26
C GLY A 629 1.13 8.79 -51.54
N LYS A 630 1.23 9.86 -50.73
CA LYS A 630 2.28 9.89 -49.70
C LYS A 630 1.99 8.83 -48.63
N ALA A 631 2.98 7.99 -48.38
CA ALA A 631 3.02 7.02 -47.30
C ALA A 631 4.31 7.22 -46.50
N GLY A 632 4.25 6.92 -45.20
CA GLY A 632 5.34 7.13 -44.26
C GLY A 632 4.96 6.71 -42.85
N VAL A 633 5.87 6.93 -41.91
CA VAL A 633 5.75 6.53 -40.50
C VAL A 633 5.12 7.66 -39.67
N PHE A 634 4.23 7.33 -38.73
CA PHE A 634 3.61 8.29 -37.81
C PHE A 634 3.14 7.61 -36.50
N PRO A 635 2.99 8.34 -35.37
CA PRO A 635 2.58 7.73 -34.11
C PRO A 635 1.14 7.23 -34.14
N LEU A 636 0.88 6.04 -33.58
CA LEU A 636 -0.47 5.52 -33.36
C LEU A 636 -1.26 6.37 -32.35
N ALA A 637 -0.57 7.00 -31.39
CA ALA A 637 -1.16 7.91 -30.42
C ALA A 637 -1.83 9.16 -31.04
N CYS A 638 -1.57 9.45 -32.31
CA CYS A 638 -2.22 10.54 -33.04
C CYS A 638 -3.61 10.18 -33.61
N LEU A 639 -4.10 8.94 -33.41
CA LEU A 639 -5.21 8.35 -34.18
C LEU A 639 -6.42 7.95 -33.31
N LEU A 640 -7.62 8.05 -33.88
CA LEU A 640 -8.84 7.37 -33.41
C LEU A 640 -9.45 6.50 -34.51
N PRO A 641 -10.17 5.40 -34.16
CA PRO A 641 -11.01 4.68 -35.12
C PRO A 641 -12.07 5.60 -35.73
N VAL A 642 -12.32 5.47 -37.04
CA VAL A 642 -13.35 6.26 -37.73
C VAL A 642 -14.73 5.93 -37.16
N GLY A 643 -15.42 6.93 -36.60
CA GLY A 643 -16.75 6.80 -35.99
C GLY A 643 -16.84 7.19 -34.51
N LEU A 644 -15.72 7.58 -33.88
CA LEU A 644 -15.71 8.12 -32.51
C LEU A 644 -15.64 9.64 -32.53
N GLU A 645 -16.71 10.34 -32.12
CA GLU A 645 -16.69 11.80 -31.91
C GLU A 645 -16.22 12.13 -30.48
N VAL A 646 -15.36 13.14 -30.36
CA VAL A 646 -14.88 13.68 -29.08
C VAL A 646 -15.03 15.20 -29.09
N GLY A 647 -15.84 15.72 -28.16
CA GLY A 647 -16.10 17.16 -28.05
C GLY A 647 -14.88 17.93 -27.53
N LEU A 648 -14.21 18.67 -28.40
CA LEU A 648 -13.10 19.56 -28.02
C LEU A 648 -13.62 20.97 -27.66
N PRO A 649 -13.35 21.51 -26.45
CA PRO A 649 -13.69 22.88 -26.12
C PRO A 649 -12.78 23.87 -26.88
N SER A 650 -13.37 24.63 -27.80
CA SER A 650 -12.68 25.65 -28.59
C SER A 650 -12.26 26.84 -27.73
N ARG A 651 -10.95 27.08 -27.61
CA ARG A 651 -10.37 28.14 -26.78
C ARG A 651 -10.44 29.53 -27.42
N LEU A 652 -11.61 30.20 -27.34
CA LEU A 652 -11.77 31.67 -27.44
C LEU A 652 -13.25 32.08 -27.28
N GLU A 653 -13.70 32.38 -26.05
CA GLU A 653 -14.71 33.43 -25.70
C GLU A 653 -15.03 33.41 -24.19
N SER A 654 -15.46 34.56 -23.63
CA SER A 654 -15.71 34.84 -22.19
C SER A 654 -14.56 34.51 -21.21
N GLY A 655 -13.95 35.46 -20.49
CA GLY A 655 -14.15 36.90 -20.48
C GLY A 655 -15.20 37.36 -19.44
N ALA A 656 -14.70 37.69 -18.24
CA ALA A 656 -15.39 38.27 -17.08
C ALA A 656 -16.35 37.36 -16.27
N MET A 657 -16.47 37.70 -14.98
CA MET A 657 -17.30 37.09 -13.92
C MET A 657 -16.85 35.66 -13.49
N ASN A 658 -16.59 35.35 -12.21
CA ASN A 658 -16.88 36.07 -10.95
C ASN A 658 -15.64 36.19 -10.02
N MET A 659 -15.19 37.41 -9.72
CA MET A 659 -14.24 37.68 -8.63
C MET A 659 -14.99 37.91 -7.31
N ALA A 660 -15.49 36.84 -6.67
CA ALA A 660 -16.32 36.97 -5.47
C ALA A 660 -16.05 35.96 -4.33
N VAL A 661 -15.29 34.89 -4.56
CA VAL A 661 -15.06 33.81 -3.57
C VAL A 661 -13.57 33.48 -3.43
N MET A 662 -12.77 34.47 -3.01
CA MET A 662 -11.40 34.23 -2.54
C MET A 662 -10.99 35.26 -1.48
N GLN A 663 -11.52 35.08 -0.27
CA GLN A 663 -10.91 35.61 0.95
C GLN A 663 -10.79 34.45 1.94
N HIS A 664 -9.57 34.28 2.49
CA HIS A 664 -9.17 33.24 3.45
C HIS A 664 -9.00 31.82 2.85
N ALA A 665 -7.85 31.60 2.21
CA ALA A 665 -7.22 30.28 2.06
C ALA A 665 -5.74 30.41 2.45
N PRO A 666 -5.18 29.49 3.27
CA PRO A 666 -3.75 29.51 3.62
C PRO A 666 -2.88 28.96 2.48
N GLU A 667 -1.56 29.14 2.61
CA GLU A 667 -0.59 28.93 1.54
C GLU A 667 -0.45 27.45 1.12
N LYS A 668 -0.70 27.19 -0.17
CA LYS A 668 -0.08 26.10 -0.93
C LYS A 668 0.84 26.73 -2.00
N VAL A 669 1.81 25.95 -2.48
CA VAL A 669 2.79 26.42 -3.48
C VAL A 669 2.11 26.52 -4.86
N ASP A 670 1.99 27.74 -5.37
CA ASP A 670 1.48 28.02 -6.73
C ASP A 670 2.55 27.74 -7.79
N SER A 671 2.15 27.27 -8.97
CA SER A 671 3.02 27.19 -10.15
C SER A 671 3.34 28.57 -10.73
N LEU A 672 4.37 28.69 -11.59
CA LEU A 672 4.77 29.98 -12.17
C LEU A 672 3.64 30.64 -12.99
N GLU A 673 2.88 29.87 -13.77
CA GLU A 673 1.66 30.36 -14.41
C GLU A 673 0.63 30.88 -13.40
N MET A 674 0.39 30.16 -12.29
CA MET A 674 -0.56 30.57 -11.25
C MET A 674 -0.07 31.81 -10.47
N LEU A 675 1.24 31.93 -10.23
CA LEU A 675 1.85 33.12 -9.61
C LEU A 675 1.71 34.35 -10.51
N LEU A 676 1.82 34.20 -11.84
CA LEU A 676 1.57 35.30 -12.77
C LEU A 676 0.07 35.64 -12.84
N LEU A 677 -0.80 34.64 -12.99
CA LEU A 677 -2.25 34.82 -13.11
C LEU A 677 -2.90 35.38 -11.84
N SER A 678 -2.30 35.14 -10.67
CA SER A 678 -2.69 35.75 -9.38
C SER A 678 -2.00 37.09 -9.09
N GLY A 679 -1.12 37.58 -9.98
CA GLY A 679 -0.37 38.83 -9.82
C GLY A 679 0.69 38.81 -8.72
N ARG A 680 1.05 37.61 -8.21
CA ARG A 680 2.07 37.40 -7.17
C ARG A 680 3.50 37.60 -7.67
N ILE A 681 3.73 37.42 -8.98
CA ILE A 681 4.97 37.80 -9.67
C ILE A 681 4.65 38.68 -10.89
N THR A 682 5.58 39.57 -11.25
CA THR A 682 5.42 40.39 -12.47
C THR A 682 5.66 39.55 -13.73
N GLU A 683 5.12 39.97 -14.87
CA GLU A 683 5.42 39.36 -16.17
C GLU A 683 6.93 39.34 -16.46
N GLN A 684 7.66 40.38 -16.07
CA GLN A 684 9.12 40.45 -16.23
C GLN A 684 9.86 39.46 -15.33
N THR A 685 9.36 39.21 -14.11
CA THR A 685 9.88 38.19 -13.18
C THR A 685 9.60 36.78 -13.70
N TYR A 686 8.38 36.53 -14.16
CA TYR A 686 7.96 35.27 -14.78
C TYR A 686 8.78 34.95 -16.03
N LEU A 687 9.00 35.93 -16.91
CA LEU A 687 9.83 35.77 -18.10
C LEU A 687 11.33 35.60 -17.78
N ALA A 688 11.80 35.99 -16.60
CA ALA A 688 13.15 35.66 -16.13
C ALA A 688 13.23 34.20 -15.64
N LEU A 689 12.35 33.81 -14.72
CA LEU A 689 12.29 32.45 -14.17
C LEU A 689 12.00 31.38 -15.24
N ARG A 690 11.17 31.70 -16.25
CA ARG A 690 10.93 30.80 -17.38
C ARG A 690 12.16 30.66 -18.29
N ARG A 691 12.95 31.71 -18.49
CA ARG A 691 14.24 31.59 -19.21
C ARG A 691 15.24 30.76 -18.44
N GLU A 692 15.30 30.91 -17.12
CA GLU A 692 16.16 30.11 -16.25
C GLU A 692 15.83 28.61 -16.37
N GLN A 693 14.54 28.24 -16.31
CA GLN A 693 14.08 26.87 -16.59
C GLN A 693 14.36 26.41 -18.03
N GLU A 694 14.18 27.28 -19.03
CA GLU A 694 14.48 26.95 -20.43
C GLU A 694 15.99 26.80 -20.69
N GLU A 695 16.85 27.53 -19.99
CA GLU A 695 18.31 27.43 -20.05
C GLU A 695 18.84 26.20 -19.31
N GLU A 696 18.25 25.83 -18.18
CA GLU A 696 18.50 24.55 -17.51
C GLU A 696 18.12 23.36 -18.41
N LEU A 697 16.90 23.37 -18.97
CA LEU A 697 16.42 22.32 -19.88
C LEU A 697 17.26 22.25 -21.18
N ARG A 698 17.73 23.40 -21.68
CA ARG A 698 18.64 23.50 -22.84
C ARG A 698 20.03 22.95 -22.52
N THR A 699 20.55 23.23 -21.33
CA THR A 699 21.82 22.68 -20.83
C THR A 699 21.74 21.17 -20.71
N GLN A 700 20.66 20.64 -20.12
CA GLN A 700 20.43 19.19 -19.99
C GLN A 700 20.28 18.49 -21.34
N ARG A 701 19.65 19.14 -22.33
CA ARG A 701 19.64 18.68 -23.74
C ARG A 701 21.03 18.69 -24.39
N GLN A 702 21.87 19.70 -24.13
CA GLN A 702 23.26 19.73 -24.64
C GLN A 702 24.12 18.63 -24.02
N ILE A 703 24.04 18.43 -22.69
CA ILE A 703 24.68 17.32 -21.98
C ILE A 703 24.28 15.97 -22.60
N THR A 704 22.98 15.79 -22.90
CA THR A 704 22.45 14.56 -23.51
C THR A 704 23.02 14.33 -24.92
N ALA A 705 22.98 15.36 -25.79
CA ALA A 705 23.51 15.29 -27.16
C ALA A 705 25.04 15.10 -27.20
N LEU A 706 25.80 15.67 -26.26
CA LEU A 706 27.24 15.44 -26.12
C LEU A 706 27.54 14.00 -25.68
N ARG A 707 26.84 13.47 -24.67
CA ARG A 707 26.93 12.06 -24.23
C ARG A 707 26.54 11.09 -25.35
N GLU A 708 25.65 11.47 -26.26
CA GLU A 708 25.32 10.70 -27.46
C GLU A 708 26.41 10.78 -28.53
N ARG A 709 26.88 11.99 -28.88
CA ARG A 709 27.97 12.16 -29.85
C ARG A 709 29.25 11.42 -29.42
N LEU A 710 29.60 11.46 -28.13
CA LEU A 710 30.77 10.76 -27.57
C LEU A 710 30.70 9.22 -27.65
N ARG A 711 29.53 8.63 -27.92
CA ARG A 711 29.36 7.19 -28.17
C ARG A 711 29.72 6.78 -29.60
N ASP A 712 29.87 7.73 -30.54
CA ASP A 712 30.34 7.45 -31.90
C ASP A 712 31.81 6.99 -31.92
N SER A 713 32.04 5.75 -32.36
CA SER A 713 33.36 5.13 -32.44
C SER A 713 34.23 5.65 -33.59
N SER A 714 33.68 6.43 -34.53
CA SER A 714 34.41 7.06 -35.64
C SER A 714 35.03 8.43 -35.31
N LEU A 715 34.71 9.01 -34.14
CA LEU A 715 35.26 10.29 -33.69
C LEU A 715 36.79 10.28 -33.54
N GLU A 716 37.46 11.27 -34.12
CA GLU A 716 38.89 11.49 -33.91
C GLU A 716 39.21 11.76 -32.44
N GLN A 717 40.36 11.26 -31.98
CA GLN A 717 40.73 11.26 -30.56
C GLN A 717 40.83 12.68 -29.96
N GLU A 718 41.17 13.69 -30.76
CA GLU A 718 41.28 15.08 -30.31
C GLU A 718 39.94 15.83 -30.34
N GLU A 719 39.00 15.45 -31.23
CA GLU A 719 37.61 15.93 -31.20
C GLU A 719 36.89 15.35 -29.97
N ARG A 720 37.06 14.03 -29.73
CA ARG A 720 36.55 13.32 -28.56
C ARG A 720 36.99 13.97 -27.24
N LYS A 721 38.25 14.41 -27.11
CA LYS A 721 38.71 15.18 -25.93
C LYS A 721 37.99 16.52 -25.76
N LYS A 722 37.77 17.28 -26.85
CA LYS A 722 37.07 18.58 -26.81
C LYS A 722 35.61 18.42 -26.41
N LEU A 723 34.94 17.40 -26.96
CA LEU A 723 33.55 17.06 -26.63
C LEU A 723 33.42 16.59 -25.18
N GLN A 724 34.34 15.74 -24.70
CA GLN A 724 34.36 15.32 -23.29
C GLN A 724 34.58 16.51 -22.36
N ARG A 725 35.59 17.35 -22.62
CA ARG A 725 35.83 18.55 -21.82
C ARG A 725 34.62 19.48 -21.79
N ARG A 726 33.91 19.68 -22.91
CA ARG A 726 32.71 20.54 -22.91
C ARG A 726 31.52 19.90 -22.18
N LEU A 727 31.45 18.56 -22.16
CA LEU A 727 30.51 17.85 -21.31
C LEU A 727 30.85 18.05 -19.82
N ASP A 728 32.13 17.88 -19.44
CA ASP A 728 32.61 18.07 -18.07
C ASP A 728 32.35 19.52 -17.57
N GLU A 729 32.58 20.53 -18.42
CA GLU A 729 32.26 21.94 -18.13
C GLU A 729 30.75 22.15 -17.88
N LEU A 730 29.88 21.60 -18.73
CA LEU A 730 28.42 21.72 -18.57
C LEU A 730 27.87 20.92 -17.37
N GLU A 731 28.45 19.76 -17.06
CA GLU A 731 28.06 18.96 -15.88
C GLU A 731 28.54 19.56 -14.56
N LEU A 732 29.54 20.44 -14.58
CA LEU A 732 30.01 21.23 -13.43
C LEU A 732 29.36 22.63 -13.35
N GLY A 733 28.61 23.07 -14.37
CA GLY A 733 27.96 24.38 -14.42
C GLY A 733 28.91 25.55 -14.75
N ILE A 734 29.84 25.37 -15.70
CA ILE A 734 30.95 26.29 -16.04
C ILE A 734 30.90 26.82 -17.49
#